data_AF-A0A2N3I2Z2-F1
#
_entry.id   AF-A0A2N3I2Z2-F1
#
_cell.length_a   1.000
_cell.length_b   1.000
_cell.length_c   1.000
_cell.angle_alpha   90.00
_cell.angle_beta   90.00
_cell.angle_gamma   90.00
#
_symmetry.space_group_name_H-M   'P 1'
#
loop_
_entity.id
_entity.type
_entity.pdbx_description
1 polymer ?
#
loop_
_entity_poly.entity_id
_entity_poly.type
_entity_poly.pdbx_seq_one_letter_code
_entity_poly.pdbx_strand_id
1 'polypeptide(L)'
;MLMRKFFTLLLGWWVACSVIAQPLPNRYKSEIFTNAQLVTTNNVVFSTNIPHVTTTNLFGIQFANEERYGNVTSPAGQIVTLRMDIYQPNPVIDTLTKRPVIIFCFGGGFVTGSRTETSMIQLCQAFARRGFVTATIDYRLGMNITDEQLSKRAVYRGVQDGRSAVRFFRNNASTYRVDPNQIFIAGHSAGAFIALHNIYMDKESERPASTFTYMTTRPDLGTLDAIGDNKLDINGNPISGKANAAMGFAGALGRQDPPFSQTVPGFMEGPNDAPGVYFHSSDDDVIPYNNGEPFSNFNWFPGFNLPIVHGSNDLRARAIVLNAPYRFWGYTNRGHGVHFDGSNLYSDIAPRGSDFFYDFRLKPVDVTLSGPSVVCSNELTQTYTLSTNANFYYDWQVVGGTINTTNYQYKHSISITWSPSATVRSVTCTPYSRWLARALTSVSKTITINQIPNIGTPIGNQLYQISDGSPTINLTGAFTDPEGGSMSYTATASPTGIVNPSVSGSTLTLTIIGAGVTTITVEATDNAGCKRSQSFTVTVNRPPVVVSPVANQTIRYADPPFVINDISSIFSDPDGDNLTYSISASPTGVVNITQSGNQVTFTAQDINTTTITITANDGRGGTVSNSFTITVQKGTQTLTFAPISTKFVDESPVTLNAVSNRGLPVTFSVISGVASISGNTVVFNQAGTITVRASQAGNYYFEPAPNVEQTFQVIKRNQVINFEPVADKIITESGFELNVSASSGLPVTLEVVSGNVTLNGKKVIFGGIGFVTIRALQAGNNVYHPAEPVERTFYVAPENLQLTLMPNPFSGNGFNAILQGKYLGSVQIIVFDNVGKIISNVTFEKRTYFVDNFVQVPQIAPDTYYCKVITLEKTFIEKVVKQ
;
A
#
# COMPACT_ATOMS: atom_id res chain seq x y z
N MET A 1 7.20 14.23 88.32
CA MET A 1 7.28 13.00 87.49
C MET A 1 7.04 13.44 86.06
N LEU A 2 8.16 13.70 85.39
CA LEU A 2 8.30 14.39 84.12
C LEU A 2 8.12 13.43 82.95
N MET A 3 7.78 13.99 81.78
CA MET A 3 7.85 13.40 80.43
C MET A 3 6.67 12.50 79.98
N ARG A 4 5.49 13.13 79.94
CA ARG A 4 4.55 13.01 78.80
C ARG A 4 4.45 14.39 78.16
N LYS A 5 5.33 14.71 77.21
CA LYS A 5 5.26 15.83 76.25
C LYS A 5 6.57 15.82 75.45
N PHE A 6 6.55 15.24 74.26
CA PHE A 6 7.41 15.52 73.09
C PHE A 6 7.03 14.53 71.98
N PHE A 7 5.79 14.62 71.51
CA PHE A 7 5.31 13.98 70.28
C PHE A 7 4.65 15.10 69.47
N THR A 8 5.48 15.96 68.89
CA THR A 8 5.15 16.97 67.86
C THR A 8 6.44 17.74 67.56
N LEU A 9 6.74 17.95 66.27
CA LEU A 9 7.98 18.47 65.68
C LEU A 9 9.17 17.49 65.57
N LEU A 10 9.13 16.66 64.53
CA LEU A 10 10.20 16.58 63.51
C LEU A 10 9.68 15.74 62.33
N LEU A 11 8.65 16.28 61.68
CA LEU A 11 8.27 15.89 60.33
C LEU A 11 9.01 16.87 59.40
N GLY A 12 10.19 16.47 58.96
CA GLY A 12 11.04 17.27 58.08
C GLY A 12 12.42 16.67 58.07
N TRP A 13 12.97 16.48 56.87
CA TRP A 13 14.26 15.86 56.58
C TRP A 13 14.25 14.32 56.50
N TRP A 14 13.54 13.80 55.48
CA TRP A 14 14.07 12.63 54.77
C TRP A 14 15.33 13.07 54.01
N VAL A 15 16.46 13.09 54.72
CA VAL A 15 17.77 13.04 54.05
C VAL A 15 17.87 11.65 53.46
N ALA A 16 18.00 11.57 52.14
CA ALA A 16 18.46 10.37 51.47
C ALA A 16 19.79 9.97 52.11
N CYS A 17 19.75 8.98 53.01
CA CYS A 17 20.94 8.42 53.61
C CYS A 17 21.57 7.50 52.57
N SER A 18 22.26 8.09 51.58
CA SER A 18 23.25 7.37 50.81
C SER A 18 24.35 6.97 51.80
N VAL A 19 24.35 5.71 52.21
CA VAL A 19 25.48 5.11 52.91
C VAL A 19 26.69 5.23 51.97
N ILE A 20 27.49 6.28 52.16
CA ILE A 20 28.78 6.40 51.48
C ILE A 20 29.62 5.28 52.08
N ALA A 21 29.77 4.18 51.33
CA ALA A 21 30.74 3.14 51.67
C ALA A 21 32.10 3.85 51.84
N GLN A 22 32.74 3.66 52.99
CA GLN A 22 34.09 4.22 53.16
C GLN A 22 34.99 3.65 52.05
N PRO A 23 35.82 4.49 51.39
CA PRO A 23 36.68 4.02 50.33
C PRO A 23 37.62 2.94 50.86
N LEU A 24 37.80 1.87 50.10
CA LEU A 24 38.67 0.77 50.47
C LEU A 24 40.12 1.26 50.68
N PRO A 25 40.87 0.65 51.61
CA PRO A 25 42.25 1.06 51.91
C PRO A 25 43.16 0.92 50.68
N ASN A 26 44.08 1.87 50.50
CA ASN A 26 45.07 1.86 49.41
C ASN A 26 46.19 0.84 49.67
N ARG A 27 45.89 -0.44 49.48
CA ARG A 27 46.79 -1.57 49.73
C ARG A 27 48.01 -1.53 48.81
N TYR A 28 49.12 -2.09 49.28
CA TYR A 28 50.40 -2.21 48.57
C TYR A 28 51.12 -0.90 48.24
N LYS A 29 50.65 0.24 48.72
CA LYS A 29 51.39 1.52 48.68
C LYS A 29 51.70 2.01 50.09
N SER A 30 50.68 2.07 50.93
CA SER A 30 50.79 2.52 52.33
C SER A 30 50.84 1.34 53.30
N GLU A 31 51.50 1.54 54.44
CA GLU A 31 51.41 0.61 55.57
C GLU A 31 50.01 0.73 56.18
N ILE A 32 49.18 -0.28 55.96
CA ILE A 32 47.79 -0.35 56.46
C ILE A 32 47.64 -1.33 57.63
N PHE A 33 48.71 -2.06 57.96
CA PHE A 33 48.83 -2.91 59.14
C PHE A 33 50.04 -2.49 59.99
N THR A 34 49.98 -2.74 61.29
CA THR A 34 51.10 -2.58 62.23
C THR A 34 51.84 -3.91 62.43
N ASN A 35 53.03 -3.88 63.04
CA ASN A 35 53.77 -5.11 63.36
C ASN A 35 52.98 -6.08 64.27
N ALA A 36 52.18 -5.54 65.20
CA ALA A 36 51.32 -6.36 66.07
C ALA A 36 50.18 -7.08 65.31
N GLN A 37 49.88 -6.62 64.10
CA GLN A 37 48.86 -7.21 63.21
C GLN A 37 49.46 -8.17 62.18
N LEU A 38 50.77 -8.44 62.25
CA LEU A 38 51.43 -9.46 61.43
C LEU A 38 51.51 -10.79 62.18
N VAL A 39 51.42 -11.87 61.43
CA VAL A 39 51.68 -13.24 61.90
C VAL A 39 52.95 -13.73 61.20
N THR A 40 53.87 -14.30 61.99
CA THR A 40 55.09 -14.92 61.49
C THR A 40 55.00 -16.43 61.68
N THR A 41 55.28 -17.20 60.64
CA THR A 41 55.40 -18.67 60.68
C THR A 41 56.84 -19.04 60.37
N ASN A 42 57.58 -19.44 61.40
CA ASN A 42 59.01 -19.75 61.28
C ASN A 42 59.25 -21.20 60.86
N ASN A 43 60.42 -21.45 60.27
CA ASN A 43 60.95 -22.78 59.96
C ASN A 43 60.05 -23.61 59.02
N VAL A 44 59.28 -22.97 58.14
CA VAL A 44 58.45 -23.67 57.15
C VAL A 44 59.36 -24.40 56.18
N VAL A 45 59.17 -25.71 56.03
CA VAL A 45 59.91 -26.50 55.04
C VAL A 45 59.27 -26.28 53.68
N PHE A 46 60.03 -25.75 52.71
CA PHE A 46 59.53 -25.52 51.35
C PHE A 46 60.10 -26.49 50.31
N SER A 47 61.21 -27.17 50.64
CA SER A 47 61.83 -28.15 49.77
C SER A 47 62.68 -29.14 50.56
N THR A 48 62.50 -30.43 50.32
CA THR A 48 63.22 -31.55 50.97
C THR A 48 64.08 -32.35 49.99
N ASN A 49 63.75 -32.31 48.70
CA ASN A 49 64.46 -33.05 47.65
C ASN A 49 65.48 -32.17 46.90
N ILE A 50 66.41 -31.57 47.64
CA ILE A 50 67.45 -30.69 47.10
C ILE A 50 68.81 -31.38 47.21
N PRO A 51 69.57 -31.55 46.10
CA PRO A 51 70.90 -32.16 46.15
C PRO A 51 71.88 -31.36 47.03
N HIS A 52 72.54 -32.04 47.96
CA HIS A 52 73.53 -31.45 48.87
C HIS A 52 74.84 -31.11 48.14
N VAL A 53 75.36 -29.93 48.46
CA VAL A 53 76.71 -29.50 48.11
C VAL A 53 77.56 -29.70 49.36
N THR A 54 78.57 -30.56 49.27
CA THR A 54 79.53 -30.67 50.37
C THR A 54 80.35 -29.38 50.42
N THR A 55 80.33 -28.67 51.54
CA THR A 55 81.14 -27.47 51.74
C THR A 55 82.19 -27.69 52.81
N THR A 56 83.32 -27.02 52.67
CA THR A 56 84.29 -26.85 53.75
C THR A 56 84.04 -25.49 54.39
N ASN A 57 83.73 -25.50 55.68
CA ASN A 57 83.54 -24.26 56.44
C ASN A 57 84.90 -23.80 56.99
N LEU A 58 85.37 -22.65 56.51
CA LEU A 58 86.55 -21.97 57.02
C LEU A 58 86.11 -20.62 57.58
N PHE A 59 86.22 -20.44 58.90
CA PHE A 59 85.89 -19.19 59.60
C PHE A 59 84.47 -18.65 59.31
N GLY A 60 83.48 -19.52 59.10
CA GLY A 60 82.09 -19.13 58.81
C GLY A 60 81.78 -18.90 57.33
N ILE A 61 82.75 -19.17 56.45
CA ILE A 61 82.63 -19.09 54.99
C ILE A 61 82.60 -20.51 54.42
N GLN A 62 81.55 -20.82 53.66
CA GLN A 62 81.34 -22.12 53.03
C GLN A 62 81.91 -22.15 51.61
N PHE A 63 82.96 -22.93 51.40
CA PHE A 63 83.52 -23.18 50.07
C PHE A 63 83.07 -24.54 49.56
N ALA A 64 82.53 -24.59 48.33
CA ALA A 64 82.05 -25.85 47.77
C ALA A 64 83.21 -26.79 47.37
N ASN A 65 83.09 -28.06 47.76
CA ASN A 65 83.82 -29.15 47.15
C ASN A 65 82.88 -29.89 46.19
N GLU A 66 82.95 -29.50 44.92
CA GLU A 66 82.09 -30.05 43.86
C GLU A 66 82.41 -31.52 43.51
N GLU A 67 83.49 -32.14 44.06
CA GLU A 67 83.92 -33.52 43.71
C GLU A 67 83.06 -34.57 44.43
N ARG A 68 82.33 -34.12 45.46
CA ARG A 68 81.40 -34.93 46.26
C ARG A 68 79.99 -34.38 46.18
N TYR A 69 79.53 -34.11 44.95
CA TYR A 69 78.17 -33.67 44.68
C TYR A 69 77.23 -34.87 44.46
N GLY A 70 76.05 -34.85 45.09
CA GLY A 70 75.02 -35.88 44.88
C GLY A 70 74.39 -35.74 43.49
N ASN A 71 74.49 -36.77 42.64
CA ASN A 71 73.93 -36.72 41.30
C ASN A 71 72.38 -36.62 41.33
N VAL A 72 71.79 -35.69 40.55
CA VAL A 72 70.32 -35.53 40.40
C VAL A 72 69.67 -36.82 39.85
N THR A 73 70.43 -37.65 39.13
CA THR A 73 69.95 -38.91 38.54
C THR A 73 70.28 -40.17 39.35
N SER A 74 70.85 -40.08 40.57
CA SER A 74 71.17 -41.27 41.39
C SER A 74 70.73 -41.15 42.86
N PRO A 75 70.12 -42.20 43.48
CA PRO A 75 69.67 -42.18 44.89
C PRO A 75 70.78 -42.10 45.96
N ALA A 76 72.05 -42.02 45.59
CA ALA A 76 73.19 -42.11 46.50
C ALA A 76 73.71 -40.75 47.02
N GLY A 77 73.08 -39.62 46.63
CA GLY A 77 73.45 -38.28 47.07
C GLY A 77 72.79 -37.88 48.40
N GLN A 78 73.52 -37.23 49.31
CA GLN A 78 72.91 -36.53 50.44
C GLN A 78 71.95 -35.44 49.91
N ILE A 79 70.79 -35.30 50.54
CA ILE A 79 69.80 -34.24 50.25
C ILE A 79 69.76 -33.22 51.39
N VAL A 80 69.38 -31.98 51.11
CA VAL A 80 69.18 -30.93 52.11
C VAL A 80 67.72 -30.50 52.16
N THR A 81 67.29 -30.12 53.37
CA THR A 81 66.00 -29.49 53.57
C THR A 81 66.18 -27.96 53.63
N LEU A 82 65.51 -27.24 52.73
CA LEU A 82 65.48 -25.79 52.73
C LEU A 82 64.23 -25.27 53.46
N ARG A 83 64.41 -24.20 54.24
CA ARG A 83 63.38 -23.60 55.09
C ARG A 83 63.15 -22.14 54.75
N MET A 84 61.98 -21.64 55.13
CA MET A 84 61.59 -20.23 55.02
C MET A 84 60.85 -19.75 56.27
N ASP A 85 60.91 -18.45 56.53
CA ASP A 85 60.07 -17.79 57.53
C ASP A 85 59.08 -16.87 56.81
N ILE A 86 57.77 -17.05 57.06
CA ILE A 86 56.69 -16.38 56.35
C ILE A 86 56.07 -15.29 57.23
N TYR A 87 55.94 -14.08 56.69
CA TYR A 87 55.33 -12.91 57.35
C TYR A 87 54.10 -12.45 56.56
N GLN A 88 52.96 -12.35 57.22
CA GLN A 88 51.70 -11.98 56.57
C GLN A 88 50.77 -11.19 57.50
N PRO A 89 49.86 -10.36 56.97
CA PRO A 89 48.76 -9.80 57.75
C PRO A 89 47.94 -10.91 58.41
N ASN A 90 47.53 -10.67 59.67
CA ASN A 90 46.73 -11.60 60.45
C ASN A 90 45.45 -12.00 59.68
N PRO A 91 45.24 -13.29 59.39
CA PRO A 91 44.08 -13.81 58.66
C PRO A 91 42.71 -13.43 59.22
N VAL A 92 42.63 -13.09 60.52
CA VAL A 92 41.40 -12.66 61.20
C VAL A 92 41.06 -11.20 60.86
N ILE A 93 42.07 -10.36 60.64
CA ILE A 93 41.92 -8.93 60.37
C ILE A 93 41.86 -8.67 58.86
N ASP A 94 42.75 -9.31 58.10
CA ASP A 94 42.77 -9.25 56.63
C ASP A 94 42.06 -10.47 56.07
N THR A 95 40.92 -10.27 55.43
CA THR A 95 40.05 -11.35 54.87
C THR A 95 40.35 -11.68 53.40
N LEU A 96 41.34 -11.03 52.77
CA LEU A 96 41.69 -11.33 51.37
C LEU A 96 42.28 -12.74 51.19
N THR A 97 41.75 -13.52 50.25
CA THR A 97 42.14 -14.94 50.06
C THR A 97 43.20 -15.17 48.97
N LYS A 98 43.60 -14.13 48.23
CA LYS A 98 44.55 -14.23 47.12
C LYS A 98 45.58 -13.10 47.15
N ARG A 99 46.49 -13.07 48.13
CA ARG A 99 47.48 -12.00 48.30
C ARG A 99 48.73 -12.20 47.41
N PRO A 100 49.35 -11.14 46.88
CA PRO A 100 50.65 -11.25 46.23
C PRO A 100 51.73 -11.62 47.23
N VAL A 101 52.76 -12.34 46.78
CA VAL A 101 53.88 -12.83 47.58
C VAL A 101 55.17 -12.13 47.18
N ILE A 102 56.05 -11.83 48.13
CA ILE A 102 57.45 -11.45 47.86
C ILE A 102 58.40 -12.37 48.62
N ILE A 103 59.25 -13.10 47.90
CA ILE A 103 60.24 -14.03 48.45
C ILE A 103 61.60 -13.32 48.50
N PHE A 104 62.14 -13.10 49.69
CA PHE A 104 63.42 -12.42 49.93
C PHE A 104 64.57 -13.44 50.11
N CYS A 105 65.60 -13.28 49.30
CA CYS A 105 66.85 -14.05 49.34
C CYS A 105 67.95 -13.18 49.98
N PHE A 106 68.60 -13.72 51.02
CA PHE A 106 69.64 -13.02 51.78
C PHE A 106 70.97 -12.90 50.98
N GLY A 107 71.86 -12.01 51.42
CA GLY A 107 73.16 -11.75 50.78
C GLY A 107 74.26 -12.75 51.16
N GLY A 108 75.53 -12.38 51.01
CA GLY A 108 76.65 -13.21 51.49
C GLY A 108 77.37 -14.05 50.44
N GLY A 109 77.36 -13.61 49.17
CA GLY A 109 78.22 -14.16 48.12
C GLY A 109 78.04 -15.65 47.82
N PHE A 110 76.89 -16.24 48.17
CA PHE A 110 76.63 -17.69 48.15
C PHE A 110 77.57 -18.53 49.05
N VAL A 111 78.31 -17.91 49.97
CA VAL A 111 79.25 -18.61 50.87
C VAL A 111 78.87 -18.46 52.34
N THR A 112 78.02 -17.49 52.69
CA THR A 112 77.56 -17.26 54.07
C THR A 112 76.17 -16.63 54.08
N GLY A 113 75.59 -16.44 55.26
CA GLY A 113 74.27 -15.86 55.47
C GLY A 113 73.17 -16.90 55.77
N SER A 114 71.96 -16.42 56.04
CA SER A 114 70.78 -17.25 56.30
C SER A 114 69.49 -16.44 56.12
N ARG A 115 68.34 -17.13 56.09
CA ARG A 115 67.01 -16.50 56.07
C ARG A 115 66.72 -15.55 57.26
N THR A 116 67.54 -15.60 58.31
CA THR A 116 67.38 -14.77 59.50
C THR A 116 68.16 -13.45 59.44
N GLU A 117 68.68 -13.07 58.27
CA GLU A 117 69.35 -11.78 58.07
C GLU A 117 68.42 -10.60 58.41
N THR A 118 68.85 -9.72 59.31
CA THR A 118 68.02 -8.62 59.86
C THR A 118 67.42 -7.73 58.77
N SER A 119 68.21 -7.36 57.76
CA SER A 119 67.76 -6.48 56.69
C SER A 119 66.62 -7.10 55.87
N MET A 120 66.67 -8.42 55.62
CA MET A 120 65.64 -9.18 54.91
C MET A 120 64.36 -9.31 55.75
N ILE A 121 64.49 -9.56 57.05
CA ILE A 121 63.34 -9.59 57.98
C ILE A 121 62.63 -8.24 58.00
N GLN A 122 63.38 -7.14 58.09
CA GLN A 122 62.80 -5.79 58.08
C GLN A 122 62.06 -5.50 56.76
N LEU A 123 62.57 -5.98 55.62
CA LEU A 123 61.90 -5.85 54.32
C LEU A 123 60.61 -6.67 54.32
N CYS A 124 60.65 -7.94 54.72
CA CYS A 124 59.45 -8.78 54.86
C CYS A 124 58.37 -8.08 55.69
N GLN A 125 58.72 -7.56 56.87
CA GLN A 125 57.77 -6.85 57.72
C GLN A 125 57.22 -5.58 57.05
N ALA A 126 58.07 -4.77 56.41
CA ALA A 126 57.64 -3.54 55.74
C ALA A 126 56.65 -3.82 54.59
N PHE A 127 56.90 -4.84 53.78
CA PHE A 127 55.97 -5.23 52.71
C PHE A 127 54.73 -5.95 53.27
N ALA A 128 54.85 -6.76 54.31
CA ALA A 128 53.71 -7.38 54.97
C ALA A 128 52.76 -6.34 55.59
N ARG A 129 53.29 -5.25 56.17
CA ARG A 129 52.48 -4.10 56.65
C ARG A 129 51.72 -3.37 55.54
N ARG A 130 52.19 -3.46 54.29
CA ARG A 130 51.51 -2.97 53.09
C ARG A 130 50.51 -3.98 52.50
N GLY A 131 50.43 -5.16 53.10
CA GLY A 131 49.44 -6.20 52.76
C GLY A 131 49.96 -7.33 51.87
N PHE A 132 51.27 -7.41 51.60
CA PHE A 132 51.86 -8.58 50.94
C PHE A 132 51.93 -9.78 51.89
N VAL A 133 51.98 -10.99 51.33
CA VAL A 133 52.62 -12.12 52.04
C VAL A 133 54.10 -12.08 51.67
N THR A 134 54.99 -12.27 52.62
CA THR A 134 56.43 -12.23 52.36
C THR A 134 57.12 -13.40 53.02
N ALA A 135 58.27 -13.82 52.49
CA ALA A 135 59.05 -14.88 53.10
C ALA A 135 60.55 -14.65 52.92
N THR A 136 61.35 -14.94 53.93
CA THR A 136 62.80 -15.10 53.78
C THR A 136 63.12 -16.57 53.56
N ILE A 137 64.02 -16.91 52.65
CA ILE A 137 64.34 -18.32 52.32
C ILE A 137 65.79 -18.66 52.61
N ASP A 138 66.03 -19.90 53.03
CA ASP A 138 67.34 -20.53 52.88
C ASP A 138 67.55 -20.96 51.43
N TYR A 139 68.79 -20.85 50.97
CA TYR A 139 69.25 -21.44 49.71
C TYR A 139 70.63 -22.06 49.92
N ARG A 140 71.04 -22.95 49.02
CA ARG A 140 72.32 -23.66 49.14
C ARG A 140 73.49 -22.70 49.02
N LEU A 141 74.39 -22.79 50.00
CA LEU A 141 75.68 -22.11 50.01
C LEU A 141 76.79 -23.03 49.47
N GLY A 142 77.96 -22.44 49.22
CA GLY A 142 79.11 -23.08 48.61
C GLY A 142 79.36 -22.54 47.21
N MET A 143 80.03 -21.39 47.10
CA MET A 143 80.61 -20.93 45.84
C MET A 143 82.11 -21.24 45.83
N ASN A 144 82.62 -21.64 44.67
CA ASN A 144 84.05 -21.60 44.42
C ASN A 144 84.38 -20.23 43.79
N ILE A 145 85.16 -19.43 44.51
CA ILE A 145 85.51 -18.06 44.12
C ILE A 145 86.74 -17.99 43.20
N THR A 146 87.41 -19.12 42.99
CA THR A 146 88.66 -19.24 42.22
C THR A 146 88.47 -19.91 40.84
N ASP A 147 87.22 -20.28 40.50
CA ASP A 147 86.89 -20.93 39.24
C ASP A 147 85.57 -20.37 38.69
N GLU A 148 85.66 -19.73 37.52
CA GLU A 148 84.53 -19.09 36.84
C GLU A 148 83.36 -20.06 36.62
N GLN A 149 83.65 -21.27 36.12
CA GLN A 149 82.63 -22.24 35.73
C GLN A 149 81.94 -22.84 36.96
N LEU A 150 82.69 -23.06 38.05
CA LEU A 150 82.13 -23.52 39.31
C LEU A 150 81.34 -22.43 40.04
N SER A 151 81.72 -21.15 39.89
CA SER A 151 80.93 -20.04 40.44
C SER A 151 79.55 -19.92 39.77
N LYS A 152 79.47 -20.11 38.43
CA LYS A 152 78.20 -20.15 37.68
C LYS A 152 77.27 -21.26 38.21
N ARG A 153 77.82 -22.43 38.56
CA ARG A 153 77.05 -23.53 39.16
C ARG A 153 76.43 -23.13 40.50
N ALA A 154 77.14 -22.38 41.34
CA ALA A 154 76.61 -21.90 42.62
C ALA A 154 75.43 -20.93 42.43
N VAL A 155 75.54 -19.99 41.50
CA VAL A 155 74.43 -19.09 41.14
C VAL A 155 73.23 -19.90 40.63
N TYR A 156 73.46 -20.84 39.71
CA TYR A 156 72.41 -21.69 39.16
C TYR A 156 71.66 -22.49 40.23
N ARG A 157 72.37 -23.04 41.22
CA ARG A 157 71.76 -23.72 42.37
C ARG A 157 70.86 -22.79 43.19
N GLY A 158 71.35 -21.59 43.51
CA GLY A 158 70.56 -20.60 44.22
C GLY A 158 69.29 -20.22 43.44
N VAL A 159 69.38 -20.12 42.11
CA VAL A 159 68.22 -19.90 41.24
C VAL A 159 67.23 -21.06 41.32
N GLN A 160 67.68 -22.31 41.22
CA GLN A 160 66.81 -23.49 41.38
C GLN A 160 66.12 -23.51 42.75
N ASP A 161 66.82 -23.11 43.81
CA ASP A 161 66.28 -23.06 45.18
C ASP A 161 65.21 -21.96 45.31
N GLY A 162 65.47 -20.76 44.78
CA GLY A 162 64.49 -19.68 44.69
C GLY A 162 63.27 -20.05 43.83
N ARG A 163 63.47 -20.77 42.73
CA ARG A 163 62.40 -21.33 41.90
C ARG A 163 61.57 -22.38 42.66
N SER A 164 62.19 -23.19 43.50
CA SER A 164 61.49 -24.11 44.40
C SER A 164 60.61 -23.39 45.42
N ALA A 165 61.06 -22.24 45.94
CA ALA A 165 60.24 -21.41 46.82
C ALA A 165 59.03 -20.79 46.09
N VAL A 166 59.20 -20.37 44.84
CA VAL A 166 58.07 -19.91 43.99
C VAL A 166 57.06 -21.04 43.79
N ARG A 167 57.51 -22.25 43.44
CA ARG A 167 56.63 -23.43 43.28
C ARG A 167 55.91 -23.80 44.57
N PHE A 168 56.57 -23.67 45.72
CA PHE A 168 55.95 -23.89 47.03
C PHE A 168 54.73 -22.99 47.23
N PHE A 169 54.84 -21.69 46.99
CA PHE A 169 53.70 -20.78 47.13
C PHE A 169 52.60 -21.01 46.07
N ARG A 170 52.97 -21.43 44.85
CA ARG A 170 51.98 -21.82 43.82
C ARG A 170 51.17 -23.03 44.24
N ASN A 171 51.84 -24.08 44.73
CA ASN A 171 51.18 -25.32 45.14
C ASN A 171 50.36 -25.16 46.43
N ASN A 172 50.80 -24.26 47.33
CA ASN A 172 50.15 -24.02 48.63
C ASN A 172 49.33 -22.72 48.66
N ALA A 173 48.85 -22.27 47.50
CA ALA A 173 48.24 -20.95 47.36
C ALA A 173 47.00 -20.75 48.25
N SER A 174 46.15 -21.78 48.38
CA SER A 174 44.97 -21.76 49.26
C SER A 174 45.36 -21.67 50.74
N THR A 175 46.33 -22.47 51.18
CA THR A 175 46.83 -22.53 52.56
C THR A 175 47.33 -21.17 53.04
N TYR A 176 48.16 -20.50 52.23
CA TYR A 176 48.73 -19.20 52.60
C TYR A 176 47.86 -18.01 52.16
N ARG A 177 46.73 -18.29 51.49
CA ARG A 177 45.80 -17.28 50.95
C ARG A 177 46.51 -16.30 50.03
N VAL A 178 47.25 -16.85 49.07
CA VAL A 178 48.08 -16.12 48.10
C VAL A 178 47.58 -16.34 46.66
N ASP A 179 47.91 -15.43 45.76
CA ASP A 179 47.64 -15.57 44.33
C ASP A 179 48.83 -16.29 43.66
N PRO A 180 48.65 -17.49 43.07
CA PRO A 180 49.74 -18.23 42.43
C PRO A 180 50.32 -17.52 41.19
N ASN A 181 49.62 -16.50 40.68
CA ASN A 181 50.03 -15.69 39.54
C ASN A 181 50.63 -14.32 39.93
N GLN A 182 50.79 -14.05 41.22
CA GLN A 182 51.45 -12.84 41.73
C GLN A 182 52.49 -13.19 42.79
N ILE A 183 53.49 -13.96 42.39
CA ILE A 183 54.62 -14.34 43.25
C ILE A 183 55.88 -13.63 42.74
N PHE A 184 56.40 -12.73 43.55
CA PHE A 184 57.58 -11.93 43.25
C PHE A 184 58.78 -12.46 44.03
N ILE A 185 59.98 -12.18 43.54
CA ILE A 185 61.24 -12.57 44.20
C ILE A 185 62.14 -11.36 44.37
N ALA A 186 62.84 -11.28 45.48
CA ALA A 186 63.69 -10.17 45.82
C ALA A 186 64.94 -10.66 46.52
N GLY A 187 65.98 -9.84 46.57
CA GLY A 187 67.14 -10.17 47.38
C GLY A 187 68.24 -9.13 47.32
N HIS A 188 69.22 -9.30 48.19
CA HIS A 188 70.42 -8.47 48.28
C HIS A 188 71.65 -9.25 47.84
N SER A 189 72.58 -8.61 47.12
CA SER A 189 73.87 -9.21 46.74
C SER A 189 73.66 -10.56 46.02
N ALA A 190 74.22 -11.66 46.52
CA ALA A 190 73.94 -13.02 46.04
C ALA A 190 72.44 -13.34 45.90
N GLY A 191 71.60 -12.91 46.85
CA GLY A 191 70.16 -13.05 46.75
C GLY A 191 69.53 -12.22 45.62
N ALA A 192 70.12 -11.07 45.27
CA ALA A 192 69.71 -10.30 44.11
C ALA A 192 70.04 -11.02 42.80
N PHE A 193 71.19 -11.73 42.74
CA PHE A 193 71.50 -12.61 41.59
C PHE A 193 70.43 -13.69 41.44
N ILE A 194 70.03 -14.35 42.54
CA ILE A 194 68.95 -15.34 42.53
C ILE A 194 67.66 -14.71 41.98
N ALA A 195 67.26 -13.55 42.49
CA ALA A 195 66.02 -12.88 42.09
C ALA A 195 66.01 -12.48 40.61
N LEU A 196 67.11 -11.89 40.12
CA LEU A 196 67.21 -11.40 38.75
C LEU A 196 67.33 -12.54 37.74
N HIS A 197 68.19 -13.53 38.01
CA HIS A 197 68.29 -14.71 37.14
C HIS A 197 67.00 -15.53 37.15
N ASN A 198 66.23 -15.56 38.25
CA ASN A 198 64.96 -16.28 38.29
C ASN A 198 63.96 -15.77 37.23
N ILE A 199 63.93 -14.45 36.99
CA ILE A 199 62.99 -13.85 36.03
C ILE A 199 63.52 -13.72 34.60
N TYR A 200 64.84 -13.60 34.43
CA TYR A 200 65.46 -13.39 33.12
C TYR A 200 66.07 -14.67 32.52
N MET A 201 66.70 -15.54 33.32
CA MET A 201 67.16 -16.85 32.83
C MET A 201 65.99 -17.83 32.88
N ASP A 202 65.18 -17.87 31.84
CA ASP A 202 63.91 -18.59 31.78
C ASP A 202 63.82 -19.67 30.69
N LYS A 203 64.87 -19.84 29.89
CA LYS A 203 64.97 -20.90 28.87
C LYS A 203 66.07 -21.89 29.20
N GLU A 204 65.85 -23.15 28.84
CA GLU A 204 66.89 -24.17 28.97
C GLU A 204 68.10 -23.87 28.06
N SER A 205 67.91 -23.18 26.94
CA SER A 205 69.01 -22.73 26.05
C SER A 205 69.93 -21.66 26.67
N GLU A 206 69.51 -21.03 27.76
CA GLU A 206 70.29 -20.02 28.49
C GLU A 206 71.11 -20.64 29.62
N ARG A 207 70.83 -21.90 29.93
CA ARG A 207 71.50 -22.64 30.98
C ARG A 207 73.01 -22.69 30.72
N PRO A 208 73.86 -22.28 31.67
CA PRO A 208 75.30 -22.31 31.47
C PRO A 208 75.80 -23.73 31.22
N ALA A 209 76.70 -23.90 30.24
CA ALA A 209 77.29 -25.19 29.88
C ALA A 209 77.94 -25.87 31.10
N SER A 210 78.48 -25.06 32.02
CA SER A 210 79.11 -25.54 33.25
C SER A 210 78.21 -26.35 34.18
N THR A 211 76.90 -26.26 33.98
CA THR A 211 75.91 -26.95 34.80
C THR A 211 75.57 -28.36 34.30
N PHE A 212 75.95 -28.72 33.06
CA PHE A 212 75.63 -30.04 32.45
C PHE A 212 76.76 -30.72 31.66
N THR A 213 77.83 -29.99 31.24
CA THR A 213 78.92 -30.56 30.43
C THR A 213 80.34 -30.29 30.95
N TYR A 214 80.50 -29.69 32.14
CA TYR A 214 81.83 -29.32 32.66
C TYR A 214 82.50 -30.43 33.44
N MET A 215 83.53 -31.03 32.82
CA MET A 215 84.31 -32.18 33.31
C MET A 215 83.45 -33.43 33.55
N THR A 216 83.90 -34.59 33.07
CA THR A 216 83.15 -35.87 33.18
C THR A 216 82.88 -36.32 34.61
N THR A 217 83.57 -35.73 35.60
CA THR A 217 83.44 -36.03 37.03
C THR A 217 82.39 -35.17 37.76
N ARG A 218 81.78 -34.17 37.09
CA ARG A 218 80.76 -33.31 37.70
C ARG A 218 79.36 -33.70 37.22
N PRO A 219 78.39 -33.92 38.11
CA PRO A 219 77.04 -34.26 37.70
C PRO A 219 76.28 -33.05 37.13
N ASP A 220 75.35 -33.39 36.22
CA ASP A 220 74.32 -32.50 35.70
C ASP A 220 73.44 -31.98 36.85
N LEU A 221 73.27 -30.66 36.94
CA LEU A 221 72.43 -30.01 37.96
C LEU A 221 70.92 -30.10 37.67
N GLY A 222 70.52 -30.62 36.51
CA GLY A 222 69.14 -30.60 36.01
C GLY A 222 68.69 -29.21 35.55
N THR A 223 67.55 -29.16 34.86
CA THR A 223 66.93 -27.91 34.40
C THR A 223 66.51 -27.00 35.57
N LEU A 224 66.09 -25.77 35.27
CA LEU A 224 65.75 -24.75 36.28
C LEU A 224 64.68 -25.19 37.29
N ASP A 225 63.74 -26.02 36.85
CA ASP A 225 62.65 -26.56 37.69
C ASP A 225 62.81 -28.07 37.98
N ALA A 226 63.96 -28.67 37.66
CA ALA A 226 64.18 -30.12 37.76
C ALA A 226 64.44 -30.64 39.18
N ILE A 227 64.75 -29.79 40.16
CA ILE A 227 65.07 -30.20 41.54
C ILE A 227 64.09 -29.60 42.55
N GLY A 228 64.09 -30.11 43.78
CA GLY A 228 63.21 -29.63 44.85
C GLY A 228 61.78 -30.14 44.72
N ASP A 229 60.90 -29.66 45.59
CA ASP A 229 59.53 -30.15 45.69
C ASP A 229 58.56 -29.33 44.81
N ASN A 230 57.28 -29.73 44.81
CA ASN A 230 56.18 -29.01 44.16
C ASN A 230 56.36 -28.79 42.64
N LYS A 231 56.97 -29.75 41.94
CA LYS A 231 57.21 -29.65 40.48
C LYS A 231 55.94 -29.82 39.65
N LEU A 232 54.96 -30.54 40.18
CA LEU A 232 53.69 -30.82 39.51
C LEU A 232 52.52 -30.35 40.37
N ASP A 233 51.45 -29.89 39.73
CA ASP A 233 50.17 -29.60 40.39
C ASP A 233 49.39 -30.88 40.69
N ILE A 234 48.22 -30.74 41.33
CA ILE A 234 47.35 -31.87 41.69
C ILE A 234 46.87 -32.69 40.48
N ASN A 235 46.94 -32.13 39.27
CA ASN A 235 46.57 -32.77 38.02
C ASN A 235 47.78 -33.34 37.27
N GLY A 236 48.99 -33.24 37.83
CA GLY A 236 50.23 -33.69 37.21
C GLY A 236 50.84 -32.71 36.22
N ASN A 237 50.38 -31.45 36.13
CA ASN A 237 50.97 -30.45 35.23
C ASN A 237 52.20 -29.79 35.85
N PRO A 238 53.24 -29.45 35.08
CA PRO A 238 54.40 -28.72 35.59
C PRO A 238 54.03 -27.37 36.23
N ILE A 239 54.47 -27.15 37.47
CA ILE A 239 54.41 -25.85 38.13
C ILE A 239 55.71 -25.11 37.80
N SER A 240 55.59 -23.97 37.12
CA SER A 240 56.75 -23.11 36.85
C SER A 240 57.36 -22.59 38.16
N GLY A 241 58.69 -22.48 38.24
CA GLY A 241 59.37 -21.74 39.31
C GLY A 241 59.70 -20.28 38.96
N LYS A 242 59.34 -19.81 37.76
CA LYS A 242 59.60 -18.43 37.32
C LYS A 242 58.73 -17.45 38.11
N ALA A 243 59.35 -16.48 38.78
CA ALA A 243 58.63 -15.41 39.47
C ALA A 243 58.00 -14.43 38.47
N ASN A 244 57.01 -13.70 38.96
CA ASN A 244 56.21 -12.78 38.18
C ASN A 244 56.83 -11.37 38.07
N ALA A 245 57.74 -11.03 38.96
CA ALA A 245 58.52 -9.79 38.97
C ALA A 245 59.70 -9.97 39.93
N ALA A 246 60.77 -9.17 39.78
CA ALA A 246 61.90 -9.21 40.68
C ALA A 246 62.31 -7.86 41.26
N MET A 247 62.95 -7.88 42.43
CA MET A 247 63.57 -6.72 43.07
C MET A 247 65.00 -7.05 43.53
N GLY A 248 65.99 -6.36 42.97
CA GLY A 248 67.40 -6.57 43.31
C GLY A 248 68.01 -5.39 44.06
N PHE A 249 68.71 -5.68 45.16
CA PHE A 249 69.58 -4.73 45.87
C PHE A 249 71.03 -5.11 45.62
N ALA A 250 71.82 -4.24 45.00
CA ALA A 250 73.22 -4.52 44.65
C ALA A 250 73.39 -5.85 43.88
N GLY A 251 72.55 -6.05 42.85
CA GLY A 251 72.54 -7.27 42.05
C GLY A 251 73.16 -7.09 40.66
N ALA A 252 73.45 -8.22 40.03
CA ALA A 252 73.90 -8.29 38.65
C ALA A 252 73.36 -9.55 37.94
N LEU A 253 73.41 -9.54 36.61
CA LEU A 253 73.20 -10.73 35.78
C LEU A 253 74.51 -11.21 35.18
N GLY A 254 74.68 -12.53 35.10
CA GLY A 254 75.74 -13.14 34.31
C GLY A 254 75.50 -12.98 32.80
N ARG A 255 76.49 -13.36 32.00
CA ARG A 255 76.33 -13.49 30.55
C ARG A 255 75.77 -14.86 30.16
N GLN A 256 75.15 -14.94 28.99
CA GLN A 256 74.90 -16.21 28.32
C GLN A 256 76.21 -16.74 27.71
N ASP A 257 76.43 -18.06 27.71
CA ASP A 257 77.60 -18.65 27.06
C ASP A 257 77.55 -18.40 25.53
N PRO A 258 78.70 -18.33 24.81
CA PRO A 258 78.76 -18.04 23.37
C PRO A 258 77.79 -18.90 22.54
N PRO A 259 77.20 -18.37 21.44
CA PRO A 259 77.72 -17.32 20.54
C PRO A 259 77.17 -15.89 20.76
N PHE A 260 76.49 -15.61 21.87
CA PHE A 260 75.86 -14.31 22.11
C PHE A 260 76.88 -13.19 22.43
N SER A 261 76.57 -11.93 22.07
CA SER A 261 77.48 -10.77 22.19
C SER A 261 77.94 -10.52 23.62
N GLN A 262 79.25 -10.32 23.82
CA GLN A 262 79.88 -10.13 25.14
C GLN A 262 79.64 -8.75 25.79
N THR A 263 78.88 -7.87 25.14
CA THR A 263 78.73 -6.46 25.54
C THR A 263 77.40 -6.12 26.22
N VAL A 264 76.49 -7.09 26.36
CA VAL A 264 75.14 -6.86 26.92
C VAL A 264 74.73 -7.97 27.91
N PRO A 265 73.93 -7.65 28.95
CA PRO A 265 73.31 -8.66 29.81
C PRO A 265 72.46 -9.61 28.96
N GLY A 266 72.85 -10.89 28.92
CA GLY A 266 72.37 -11.85 27.90
C GLY A 266 70.96 -12.39 28.12
N PHE A 267 70.47 -12.41 29.36
CA PHE A 267 69.19 -13.06 29.70
C PHE A 267 67.96 -12.14 29.56
N MET A 268 68.16 -10.84 29.31
CA MET A 268 67.04 -9.92 29.05
C MET A 268 66.82 -9.83 27.55
N GLU A 269 65.57 -10.01 27.14
CA GLU A 269 65.20 -10.30 25.75
C GLU A 269 64.20 -9.30 25.16
N GLY A 270 63.30 -8.71 25.95
CA GLY A 270 62.28 -7.83 25.37
C GLY A 270 61.15 -7.34 26.27
N PRO A 271 60.11 -6.73 25.67
CA PRO A 271 58.96 -6.16 26.39
C PRO A 271 58.09 -7.18 27.13
N ASN A 272 58.23 -8.47 26.80
CA ASN A 272 57.48 -9.56 27.41
C ASN A 272 58.16 -10.15 28.64
N ASP A 273 59.38 -9.70 28.98
CA ASP A 273 60.07 -10.16 30.17
C ASP A 273 59.34 -9.77 31.44
N ALA A 274 59.56 -10.54 32.51
CA ALA A 274 59.01 -10.18 33.80
C ALA A 274 59.62 -8.84 34.26
N PRO A 275 58.82 -7.96 34.87
CA PRO A 275 59.32 -6.66 35.29
C PRO A 275 60.36 -6.78 36.42
N GLY A 276 61.42 -5.99 36.34
CA GLY A 276 62.46 -5.90 37.37
C GLY A 276 62.63 -4.49 37.97
N VAL A 277 62.86 -4.38 39.28
CA VAL A 277 63.32 -3.14 39.91
C VAL A 277 64.69 -3.33 40.56
N TYR A 278 65.59 -2.38 40.32
CA TYR A 278 66.97 -2.48 40.78
C TYR A 278 67.35 -1.25 41.60
N PHE A 279 67.96 -1.50 42.75
CA PHE A 279 68.57 -0.51 43.61
C PHE A 279 70.07 -0.79 43.65
N HIS A 280 70.90 0.21 43.34
CA HIS A 280 72.35 0.01 43.29
C HIS A 280 73.07 1.34 43.55
N SER A 281 74.12 1.32 44.34
CA SER A 281 74.96 2.49 44.58
C SER A 281 76.21 2.45 43.69
N SER A 282 76.61 3.59 43.13
CA SER A 282 77.80 3.69 42.27
C SER A 282 79.13 3.59 43.01
N ASP A 283 79.10 3.75 44.33
CA ASP A 283 80.17 3.47 45.29
C ASP A 283 80.13 2.04 45.86
N ASP A 284 79.37 1.11 45.23
CA ASP A 284 79.44 -0.32 45.55
C ASP A 284 80.80 -0.89 45.11
N ASP A 285 81.58 -1.35 46.08
CA ASP A 285 82.92 -1.91 45.91
C ASP A 285 82.94 -3.45 45.85
N VAL A 286 81.77 -4.09 46.01
CA VAL A 286 81.59 -5.54 46.03
C VAL A 286 81.04 -6.03 44.68
N ILE A 287 79.93 -5.46 44.23
CA ILE A 287 79.29 -5.82 42.96
C ILE A 287 79.41 -4.63 42.01
N PRO A 288 79.88 -4.81 40.77
CA PRO A 288 80.05 -3.70 39.84
C PRO A 288 78.71 -3.04 39.55
N TYR A 289 78.66 -1.71 39.63
CA TYR A 289 77.49 -0.91 39.25
C TYR A 289 77.14 -1.03 37.75
N ASN A 290 78.18 -1.11 36.91
CA ASN A 290 78.11 -1.28 35.45
C ASN A 290 78.41 -2.73 35.08
N ASN A 291 79.62 -3.05 34.60
CA ASN A 291 80.12 -4.41 34.44
C ASN A 291 81.50 -4.54 35.05
N GLY A 292 81.86 -5.77 35.41
CA GLY A 292 83.15 -6.10 35.98
C GLY A 292 83.13 -7.44 36.70
N GLU A 293 84.26 -7.79 37.29
CA GLU A 293 84.36 -8.94 38.19
C GLU A 293 83.84 -8.56 39.59
N PRO A 294 82.95 -9.37 40.18
CA PRO A 294 82.60 -9.24 41.60
C PRO A 294 83.84 -9.29 42.50
N PHE A 295 83.85 -8.53 43.58
CA PHE A 295 84.94 -8.42 44.56
C PHE A 295 86.26 -7.86 44.01
N SER A 296 86.26 -7.22 42.84
CA SER A 296 87.47 -6.71 42.18
C SER A 296 88.25 -5.65 42.99
N ASN A 297 87.63 -4.97 43.96
CA ASN A 297 88.31 -4.02 44.85
C ASN A 297 88.88 -4.67 46.13
N PHE A 298 88.63 -5.97 46.37
CA PHE A 298 89.17 -6.72 47.51
C PHE A 298 90.60 -7.21 47.21
N ASN A 299 91.55 -6.27 47.09
CA ASN A 299 92.96 -6.49 46.70
C ASN A 299 93.83 -7.32 47.69
N TRP A 300 93.26 -7.87 48.76
CA TRP A 300 93.98 -8.57 49.84
C TRP A 300 93.91 -10.10 49.74
N PHE A 301 93.20 -10.64 48.74
CA PHE A 301 93.16 -12.08 48.44
C PHE A 301 93.53 -12.34 46.96
N PRO A 302 94.73 -12.85 46.65
CA PRO A 302 95.05 -13.28 45.29
C PRO A 302 94.21 -14.52 44.95
N GLY A 303 93.52 -14.49 43.80
CA GLY A 303 92.88 -15.69 43.24
C GLY A 303 91.37 -15.67 43.03
N PHE A 304 90.70 -14.51 43.08
CA PHE A 304 89.36 -14.44 42.46
C PHE A 304 89.48 -14.68 40.96
N ASN A 305 88.65 -15.58 40.45
CA ASN A 305 88.49 -15.85 39.03
C ASN A 305 87.00 -16.04 38.77
N LEU A 306 86.26 -14.94 38.93
CA LEU A 306 84.81 -14.90 38.76
C LEU A 306 84.47 -14.34 37.37
N PRO A 307 83.30 -14.73 36.81
CA PRO A 307 82.87 -14.22 35.52
C PRO A 307 82.59 -12.72 35.61
N ILE A 308 82.80 -12.02 34.49
CA ILE A 308 82.27 -10.67 34.32
C ILE A 308 80.73 -10.73 34.39
N VAL A 309 80.16 -9.86 35.21
CA VAL A 309 78.72 -9.71 35.39
C VAL A 309 78.30 -8.29 35.07
N HIS A 310 77.00 -8.10 34.80
CA HIS A 310 76.39 -6.81 34.50
C HIS A 310 75.48 -6.38 35.65
N GLY A 311 75.93 -5.39 36.40
CA GLY A 311 75.19 -4.72 37.45
C GLY A 311 74.02 -3.87 36.94
N SER A 312 73.29 -3.34 37.91
CA SER A 312 71.98 -2.72 37.69
C SER A 312 71.96 -1.54 36.70
N ASN A 313 73.05 -0.79 36.51
CA ASN A 313 73.06 0.29 35.50
C ASN A 313 73.16 -0.26 34.07
N ASP A 314 73.92 -1.34 33.86
CA ASP A 314 73.95 -2.05 32.58
C ASP A 314 72.60 -2.74 32.30
N LEU A 315 71.97 -3.32 33.34
CA LEU A 315 70.61 -3.87 33.24
C LEU A 315 69.60 -2.79 32.83
N ARG A 316 69.67 -1.60 33.42
CA ARG A 316 68.86 -0.45 32.99
C ARG A 316 69.10 -0.12 31.53
N ALA A 317 70.36 0.03 31.11
CA ALA A 317 70.70 0.39 29.75
C ALA A 317 70.15 -0.64 28.74
N ARG A 318 70.26 -1.92 29.08
CA ARG A 318 69.70 -3.03 28.29
C ARG A 318 68.18 -2.98 28.24
N ALA A 319 67.52 -2.74 29.35
CA ALA A 319 66.06 -2.67 29.41
C ALA A 319 65.49 -1.53 28.56
N ILE A 320 66.16 -0.37 28.50
CA ILE A 320 65.81 0.74 27.59
C ILE A 320 65.87 0.28 26.13
N VAL A 321 66.98 -0.35 25.72
CA VAL A 321 67.19 -0.80 24.34
C VAL A 321 66.13 -1.83 23.92
N LEU A 322 65.71 -2.69 24.85
CA LEU A 322 64.77 -3.77 24.60
C LEU A 322 63.31 -3.41 24.82
N ASN A 323 63.03 -2.20 25.33
CA ASN A 323 61.71 -1.84 25.85
C ASN A 323 61.19 -2.84 26.90
N ALA A 324 62.09 -3.45 27.68
CA ALA A 324 61.74 -4.37 28.76
C ALA A 324 61.16 -3.59 29.94
N PRO A 325 60.19 -4.13 30.69
CA PRO A 325 59.60 -3.41 31.82
C PRO A 325 60.55 -3.36 33.02
N TYR A 326 60.97 -2.17 33.44
CA TYR A 326 61.89 -2.02 34.57
C TYR A 326 61.70 -0.72 35.37
N ARG A 327 62.29 -0.67 36.57
CA ARG A 327 62.62 0.57 37.30
C ARG A 327 64.04 0.51 37.85
N PHE A 328 64.72 1.66 37.85
CA PHE A 328 66.08 1.75 38.37
C PHE A 328 66.22 2.92 39.35
N TRP A 329 66.81 2.64 40.51
CA TRP A 329 67.15 3.62 41.53
C TRP A 329 68.65 3.56 41.82
N GLY A 330 69.38 4.52 41.25
CA GLY A 330 70.80 4.70 41.46
C GLY A 330 71.10 5.58 42.68
N TYR A 331 72.15 5.23 43.42
CA TYR A 331 72.68 6.00 44.55
C TYR A 331 74.20 6.23 44.37
N THR A 332 74.81 7.06 45.21
CA THR A 332 76.24 7.40 45.12
C THR A 332 76.97 7.34 46.46
N ASN A 333 76.28 6.94 47.54
CA ASN A 333 76.77 7.08 48.91
C ASN A 333 76.15 6.04 49.87
N ARG A 334 75.77 4.88 49.35
CA ARG A 334 75.15 3.79 50.14
C ARG A 334 75.95 2.49 50.09
N GLY A 335 77.02 2.44 49.29
CA GLY A 335 77.84 1.25 49.08
C GLY A 335 77.02 0.00 48.73
N HIS A 336 77.55 -1.17 49.14
CA HIS A 336 76.95 -2.46 48.86
C HIS A 336 75.63 -2.74 49.62
N GLY A 337 75.47 -2.15 50.80
CA GLY A 337 74.25 -2.21 51.61
C GLY A 337 73.18 -1.22 51.15
N VAL A 338 72.88 -1.13 49.86
CA VAL A 338 72.07 -0.05 49.27
C VAL A 338 70.67 0.13 49.89
N HIS A 339 70.13 -0.93 50.52
CA HIS A 339 68.83 -0.94 51.17
C HIS A 339 68.85 -0.66 52.68
N PHE A 340 70.02 -0.66 53.32
CA PHE A 340 70.14 -0.71 54.78
C PHE A 340 71.42 -0.05 55.30
N ASP A 341 71.34 0.75 56.36
CA ASP A 341 72.46 1.55 56.89
C ASP A 341 73.30 0.84 57.98
N GLY A 342 73.09 -0.46 58.17
CA GLY A 342 73.72 -1.26 59.23
C GLY A 342 72.81 -1.51 60.43
N SER A 343 71.75 -0.73 60.65
CA SER A 343 70.75 -0.98 61.70
C SER A 343 69.30 -0.86 61.23
N ASN A 344 69.03 -0.02 60.24
CA ASN A 344 67.68 0.24 59.73
C ASN A 344 67.63 0.27 58.19
N LEU A 345 66.46 -0.09 57.64
CA LEU A 345 66.19 0.12 56.23
C LEU A 345 66.14 1.61 55.91
N TYR A 346 66.70 1.99 54.76
CA TYR A 346 66.45 3.33 54.22
C TYR A 346 64.96 3.50 53.91
N SER A 347 64.39 4.64 54.31
CA SER A 347 62.94 4.89 54.29
C SER A 347 62.33 4.86 52.89
N ASP A 348 63.13 5.05 51.84
CA ASP A 348 62.67 5.08 50.46
C ASP A 348 62.54 3.68 49.82
N ILE A 349 63.18 2.66 50.39
CA ILE A 349 63.28 1.32 49.77
C ILE A 349 61.93 0.63 49.66
N ALA A 350 61.24 0.44 50.78
CA ALA A 350 59.95 -0.27 50.79
C ALA A 350 58.88 0.47 49.97
N PRO A 351 58.70 1.81 50.07
CA PRO A 351 57.79 2.55 49.19
C PRO A 351 58.11 2.40 47.70
N ARG A 352 59.37 2.60 47.28
CA ARG A 352 59.77 2.51 45.86
C ARG A 352 59.55 1.12 45.29
N GLY A 353 59.88 0.09 46.07
CA GLY A 353 59.66 -1.29 45.67
C GLY A 353 58.18 -1.68 45.62
N SER A 354 57.39 -1.19 46.57
CA SER A 354 55.95 -1.42 46.60
C SER A 354 55.23 -0.74 45.45
N ASP A 355 55.59 0.52 45.15
CA ASP A 355 55.08 1.26 43.99
C ASP A 355 55.39 0.53 42.67
N PHE A 356 56.57 -0.06 42.55
CA PHE A 356 56.94 -0.85 41.39
C PHE A 356 56.01 -2.06 41.18
N PHE A 357 55.85 -2.93 42.19
CA PHE A 357 54.95 -4.08 42.07
C PHE A 357 53.51 -3.63 41.85
N TYR A 358 53.09 -2.57 42.54
CA TYR A 358 51.78 -2.00 42.38
C TYR A 358 51.52 -1.57 40.92
N ASP A 359 52.44 -0.82 40.32
CA ASP A 359 52.26 -0.26 38.98
C ASP A 359 52.32 -1.29 37.86
N PHE A 360 53.21 -2.28 37.95
CA PHE A 360 53.39 -3.26 36.88
C PHE A 360 52.48 -4.49 37.01
N ARG A 361 52.00 -4.81 38.22
CA ARG A 361 51.39 -6.12 38.49
C ARG A 361 50.05 -6.08 39.20
N LEU A 362 49.77 -5.07 40.03
CA LEU A 362 48.64 -5.13 40.97
C LEU A 362 47.52 -4.14 40.65
N LYS A 363 47.83 -2.92 40.20
CA LYS A 363 46.82 -1.91 39.91
C LYS A 363 45.98 -2.28 38.68
N PRO A 364 44.71 -1.86 38.62
CA PRO A 364 43.96 -1.84 37.37
C PRO A 364 44.69 -1.03 36.29
N VAL A 365 44.79 -1.59 35.09
CA VAL A 365 45.29 -0.91 33.88
C VAL A 365 44.20 -0.05 33.25
N ASP A 366 44.61 0.97 32.47
CA ASP A 366 43.79 2.06 31.92
C ASP A 366 42.33 1.69 31.66
N VAL A 367 41.47 2.31 32.47
CA VAL A 367 40.03 2.09 32.49
C VAL A 367 39.38 3.36 32.00
N THR A 368 38.47 3.24 31.04
CA THR A 368 37.69 4.37 30.53
C THR A 368 36.23 4.17 30.86
N LEU A 369 35.52 5.26 31.19
CA LEU A 369 34.08 5.24 31.45
C LEU A 369 33.30 5.56 30.19
N SER A 370 32.56 4.58 29.68
CA SER A 370 31.59 4.74 28.60
C SER A 370 30.18 4.99 29.15
N GLY A 371 29.37 5.68 28.35
CA GLY A 371 28.02 6.15 28.70
C GLY A 371 27.79 7.59 28.24
N PRO A 372 26.53 8.01 28.11
CA PRO A 372 26.19 9.36 27.66
C PRO A 372 26.68 10.41 28.65
N SER A 373 27.06 11.58 28.14
CA SER A 373 27.28 12.79 28.98
C SER A 373 26.08 13.74 28.93
N VAL A 374 25.18 13.53 27.98
CA VAL A 374 23.90 14.23 27.84
C VAL A 374 22.79 13.18 27.87
N VAL A 375 21.77 13.37 28.68
CA VAL A 375 20.66 12.44 28.85
C VAL A 375 19.36 13.15 28.49
N CYS A 376 18.54 12.54 27.65
CA CYS A 376 17.27 13.11 27.24
C CYS A 376 16.24 13.01 28.37
N SER A 377 15.41 14.04 28.53
CA SER A 377 14.44 14.14 29.64
C SER A 377 13.37 13.03 29.65
N ASN A 378 13.15 12.35 28.52
CA ASN A 378 12.28 11.19 28.38
C ASN A 378 12.98 9.83 28.63
N GLU A 379 14.32 9.81 28.72
CA GLU A 379 15.12 8.59 28.89
C GLU A 379 16.16 8.77 30.01
N LEU A 380 15.68 9.05 31.21
CA LEU A 380 16.52 9.36 32.38
C LEU A 380 17.37 8.20 32.90
N THR A 381 17.07 6.97 32.48
CA THR A 381 17.81 5.77 32.89
C THR A 381 18.86 5.44 31.84
N GLN A 382 20.13 5.49 32.24
CA GLN A 382 21.26 5.28 31.33
C GLN A 382 22.26 4.29 31.92
N THR A 383 22.97 3.60 31.04
CA THR A 383 23.98 2.61 31.42
C THR A 383 25.37 3.18 31.28
N TYR A 384 26.20 2.98 32.30
CA TYR A 384 27.59 3.39 32.34
C TYR A 384 28.48 2.18 32.54
N THR A 385 29.49 2.03 31.70
CA THR A 385 30.31 0.82 31.63
C THR A 385 31.78 1.18 31.55
N LEU A 386 32.60 0.50 32.35
CA LEU A 386 34.05 0.57 32.26
C LEU A 386 34.56 -0.33 31.12
N SER A 387 35.63 0.09 30.45
CA SER A 387 36.28 -0.66 29.36
C SER A 387 36.79 -2.04 29.74
N THR A 388 37.03 -2.29 31.03
CA THR A 388 37.45 -3.60 31.53
C THR A 388 36.26 -4.45 31.96
N ASN A 389 36.32 -5.76 31.72
CA ASN A 389 35.41 -6.75 32.30
C ASN A 389 36.10 -7.58 33.39
N ALA A 390 37.27 -7.13 33.87
CA ALA A 390 38.03 -7.85 34.87
C ALA A 390 37.23 -8.02 36.16
N ASN A 391 37.51 -9.13 36.86
CA ASN A 391 36.89 -9.42 38.15
C ASN A 391 37.51 -8.52 39.24
N PHE A 392 37.05 -7.26 39.25
CA PHE A 392 37.48 -6.17 40.13
C PHE A 392 36.37 -5.80 41.11
N TYR A 393 36.76 -5.06 42.14
CA TYR A 393 35.82 -4.30 42.95
C TYR A 393 35.71 -2.89 42.37
N TYR A 394 34.50 -2.35 42.30
CA TYR A 394 34.20 -1.07 41.66
C TYR A 394 33.59 -0.10 42.66
N ASP A 395 34.32 0.94 43.03
CA ASP A 395 33.83 2.01 43.88
C ASP A 395 33.09 3.05 43.03
N TRP A 396 31.82 2.75 42.73
CA TRP A 396 30.92 3.63 42.01
C TRP A 396 30.35 4.69 42.94
N GLN A 397 30.54 5.96 42.57
CA GLN A 397 30.00 7.11 43.26
C GLN A 397 29.11 7.90 42.29
N VAL A 398 27.84 8.09 42.68
CA VAL A 398 26.85 8.77 41.86
C VAL A 398 26.28 9.94 42.64
N VAL A 399 26.29 11.11 42.02
CA VAL A 399 25.70 12.35 42.57
C VAL A 399 24.52 12.74 41.67
N GLY A 400 23.34 13.01 42.22
CA GLY A 400 22.18 13.45 41.44
C GLY A 400 21.45 12.36 40.65
N GLY A 401 21.69 11.08 40.98
CA GLY A 401 21.01 9.92 40.40
C GLY A 401 21.02 8.71 41.34
N THR A 402 20.26 7.68 41.00
CA THR A 402 20.13 6.44 41.77
C THR A 402 20.68 5.27 40.96
N ILE A 403 21.56 4.47 41.56
CA ILE A 403 22.06 3.22 40.95
C ILE A 403 20.97 2.15 41.05
N ASN A 404 20.56 1.59 39.92
CA ASN A 404 19.55 0.52 39.86
C ASN A 404 20.17 -0.89 39.91
N THR A 405 21.48 -0.99 39.68
CA THR A 405 22.20 -2.27 39.65
C THR A 405 22.49 -2.78 41.05
N THR A 406 22.04 -4.00 41.36
CA THR A 406 22.37 -4.68 42.62
C THR A 406 23.80 -5.21 42.62
N ASN A 407 24.44 -5.23 43.80
CA ASN A 407 25.85 -5.65 43.95
C ASN A 407 26.80 -4.88 43.01
N TYR A 408 26.52 -3.60 42.76
CA TYR A 408 27.25 -2.75 41.81
C TYR A 408 28.76 -2.73 42.07
N GLN A 409 29.19 -2.94 43.31
CA GLN A 409 30.58 -3.02 43.69
C GLN A 409 31.35 -4.19 43.06
N TYR A 410 30.68 -5.14 42.41
CA TYR A 410 31.28 -6.24 41.66
C TYR A 410 30.90 -6.21 40.17
N LYS A 411 30.38 -5.08 39.67
CA LYS A 411 29.92 -4.92 38.29
C LYS A 411 30.68 -3.79 37.60
N HIS A 412 31.27 -4.12 36.46
CA HIS A 412 31.93 -3.14 35.59
C HIS A 412 30.94 -2.27 34.80
N SER A 413 29.64 -2.58 34.89
CA SER A 413 28.55 -1.85 34.26
C SER A 413 27.44 -1.62 35.27
N ILE A 414 26.94 -0.38 35.33
CA ILE A 414 25.83 0.01 36.20
C ILE A 414 24.78 0.80 35.42
N SER A 415 23.53 0.62 35.80
CA SER A 415 22.41 1.45 35.33
C SER A 415 22.12 2.51 36.39
N ILE A 416 21.96 3.76 35.95
CA ILE A 416 21.67 4.91 36.80
C ILE A 416 20.40 5.59 36.26
N THR A 417 19.43 5.85 37.13
CA THR A 417 18.33 6.77 36.85
C THR A 417 18.67 8.16 37.38
N TRP A 418 18.78 9.14 36.49
CA TRP A 418 19.12 10.53 36.85
C TRP A 418 17.91 11.29 37.36
N SER A 419 18.08 12.05 38.44
CA SER A 419 17.02 12.91 38.96
C SER A 419 16.93 14.22 38.17
N PRO A 420 15.78 14.61 37.60
CA PRO A 420 15.60 15.89 36.91
C PRO A 420 15.76 17.13 37.80
N SER A 421 15.55 17.01 39.11
CA SER A 421 15.62 18.12 40.06
C SER A 421 17.03 18.36 40.65
N ALA A 422 17.98 17.45 40.40
CA ALA A 422 19.35 17.61 40.92
C ALA A 422 20.09 18.75 40.21
N THR A 423 20.83 19.57 40.98
CA THR A 423 21.63 20.68 40.43
C THR A 423 22.98 20.22 39.88
N VAL A 424 23.52 19.12 40.40
CA VAL A 424 24.77 18.49 39.95
C VAL A 424 24.51 17.02 39.69
N ARG A 425 25.02 16.51 38.55
CA ARG A 425 24.95 15.09 38.20
C ARG A 425 26.31 14.60 37.76
N SER A 426 26.79 13.55 38.40
CA SER A 426 28.02 12.89 37.98
C SER A 426 28.04 11.43 38.36
N VAL A 427 28.75 10.65 37.57
CA VAL A 427 29.13 9.28 37.88
C VAL A 427 30.65 9.21 37.88
N THR A 428 31.20 8.70 38.97
CA THR A 428 32.62 8.47 39.15
C THR A 428 32.84 7.02 39.52
N CYS A 429 33.87 6.38 38.98
CA CYS A 429 34.28 5.05 39.41
C CYS A 429 35.76 4.99 39.70
N THR A 430 36.11 4.36 40.81
CA THR A 430 37.49 3.95 41.10
C THR A 430 37.54 2.42 41.19
N PRO A 431 38.10 1.72 40.20
CA PRO A 431 38.24 0.28 40.30
C PRO A 431 39.39 -0.10 41.23
N TYR A 432 39.25 -1.25 41.87
CA TYR A 432 40.25 -1.92 42.67
C TYR A 432 40.44 -3.31 42.07
N SER A 433 41.68 -3.73 41.87
CA SER A 433 41.92 -5.09 41.40
C SER A 433 41.39 -6.11 42.40
N ARG A 434 41.35 -7.39 42.02
CA ARG A 434 40.98 -8.48 42.95
C ARG A 434 41.83 -8.54 44.22
N TRP A 435 42.97 -7.85 44.24
CA TRP A 435 43.87 -7.73 45.37
C TRP A 435 43.57 -6.52 46.27
N LEU A 436 42.52 -5.76 45.95
CA LEU A 436 42.21 -4.46 46.55
C LEU A 436 43.30 -3.40 46.30
N ALA A 437 44.08 -3.55 45.22
CA ALA A 437 44.95 -2.48 44.76
C ALA A 437 44.10 -1.46 44.00
N ARG A 438 44.03 -0.23 44.52
CA ARG A 438 43.22 0.86 43.95
C ARG A 438 43.75 1.28 42.57
N ALA A 439 42.94 1.85 41.69
CA ALA A 439 43.45 2.61 40.54
C ALA A 439 44.02 3.97 40.99
N LEU A 440 45.04 4.50 40.31
CA LEU A 440 45.63 5.80 40.68
C LEU A 440 44.69 6.98 40.46
N THR A 441 43.82 6.87 39.46
CA THR A 441 42.84 7.89 39.08
C THR A 441 41.44 7.30 39.04
N SER A 442 40.48 8.06 39.52
CA SER A 442 39.07 7.79 39.27
C SER A 442 38.70 8.28 37.87
N VAL A 443 37.79 7.58 37.21
CA VAL A 443 37.17 8.07 35.97
C VAL A 443 35.81 8.65 36.28
N SER A 444 35.51 9.82 35.70
CA SER A 444 34.26 10.51 35.95
C SER A 444 33.62 11.04 34.68
N LYS A 445 32.29 11.17 34.72
CA LYS A 445 31.48 11.90 33.74
C LYS A 445 30.52 12.81 34.47
N THR A 446 30.48 14.07 34.05
CA THR A 446 29.43 15.02 34.42
C THR A 446 28.28 14.85 33.44
N ILE A 447 27.05 14.88 33.94
CA ILE A 447 25.84 14.61 33.18
C ILE A 447 24.96 15.86 33.11
N THR A 448 24.53 16.22 31.91
CA THR A 448 23.48 17.20 31.68
C THR A 448 22.20 16.49 31.25
N ILE A 449 21.05 17.01 31.67
CA ILE A 449 19.76 16.57 31.12
C ILE A 449 19.35 17.60 30.08
N ASN A 450 19.11 17.15 28.85
CA ASN A 450 18.54 17.96 27.79
C ASN A 450 17.04 17.69 27.69
N GLN A 451 16.22 18.73 27.58
CA GLN A 451 14.82 18.51 27.27
C GLN A 451 14.67 18.00 25.85
N ILE A 452 13.71 17.10 25.63
CA ILE A 452 13.36 16.70 24.27
C ILE A 452 12.71 17.88 23.52
N PRO A 453 12.79 17.90 22.17
CA PRO A 453 12.07 18.89 21.39
C PRO A 453 10.56 18.87 21.67
N ASN A 454 9.95 20.05 21.76
CA ASN A 454 8.51 20.24 21.87
C ASN A 454 7.85 20.21 20.48
N ILE A 455 6.60 19.75 20.41
CA ILE A 455 5.76 19.91 19.22
C ILE A 455 5.31 21.37 19.14
N GLY A 456 5.61 22.02 18.02
CA GLY A 456 5.14 23.36 17.69
C GLY A 456 3.86 23.31 16.87
N THR A 457 3.84 23.96 15.71
CA THR A 457 2.70 23.95 14.78
C THR A 457 2.51 22.55 14.18
N PRO A 458 1.36 21.88 14.38
CA PRO A 458 1.13 20.57 13.80
C PRO A 458 1.18 20.60 12.26
N ILE A 459 1.87 19.62 11.67
CA ILE A 459 1.89 19.40 10.22
C ILE A 459 0.54 18.80 9.81
N GLY A 460 -0.20 19.50 8.94
CA GLY A 460 -1.49 19.05 8.44
C GLY A 460 -1.38 17.94 7.39
N ASN A 461 -2.45 17.14 7.25
CA ASN A 461 -2.57 16.13 6.20
C ASN A 461 -2.50 16.77 4.80
N GLN A 462 -1.91 16.06 3.84
CA GLN A 462 -1.73 16.53 2.47
C GLN A 462 -2.50 15.67 1.47
N LEU A 463 -3.02 16.30 0.42
CA LEU A 463 -3.67 15.66 -0.72
C LEU A 463 -3.00 16.15 -2.00
N TYR A 464 -2.52 15.22 -2.82
CA TYR A 464 -1.86 15.48 -4.10
C TYR A 464 -2.42 14.58 -5.21
N GLN A 465 -2.27 15.01 -6.45
CA GLN A 465 -2.47 14.19 -7.65
C GLN A 465 -1.16 13.47 -8.01
N ILE A 466 -1.27 12.30 -8.65
CA ILE A 466 -0.10 11.53 -9.09
C ILE A 466 0.81 12.31 -10.06
N SER A 467 0.31 13.39 -10.65
CA SER A 467 1.03 14.30 -11.54
C SER A 467 1.69 15.51 -10.87
N ASP A 468 1.51 15.73 -9.56
CA ASP A 468 2.00 16.93 -8.85
C ASP A 468 3.53 16.96 -8.63
N GLY A 469 4.26 15.97 -9.14
CA GLY A 469 5.72 15.92 -9.08
C GLY A 469 6.25 15.70 -7.66
N SER A 470 6.98 16.69 -7.14
CA SER A 470 7.64 16.62 -5.83
C SER A 470 7.29 17.82 -4.93
N PRO A 471 6.08 17.86 -4.34
CA PRO A 471 5.68 18.94 -3.44
C PRO A 471 6.59 19.05 -2.21
N THR A 472 6.67 20.25 -1.65
CA THR A 472 7.52 20.57 -0.50
C THR A 472 6.74 21.14 0.68
N ILE A 473 7.12 20.77 1.90
CA ILE A 473 6.56 21.26 3.17
C ILE A 473 7.67 21.94 3.96
N ASN A 474 7.41 23.14 4.48
CA ASN A 474 8.33 23.83 5.39
C ASN A 474 8.07 23.36 6.83
N LEU A 475 9.08 22.77 7.46
CA LEU A 475 9.07 22.26 8.83
C LEU A 475 9.39 23.33 9.87
N THR A 476 9.66 24.57 9.46
CA THR A 476 9.97 25.67 10.38
C THR A 476 8.81 25.89 11.36
N GLY A 477 9.10 25.79 12.66
CA GLY A 477 8.10 25.93 13.72
C GLY A 477 7.27 24.66 13.99
N ALA A 478 7.46 23.56 13.24
CA ALA A 478 6.80 22.29 13.54
C ALA A 478 7.31 21.65 14.84
N PHE A 479 8.55 21.99 15.21
CA PHE A 479 9.19 21.61 16.45
C PHE A 479 9.87 22.85 17.05
N THR A 480 10.07 22.85 18.38
CA THR A 480 10.85 23.87 19.08
C THR A 480 11.75 23.20 20.11
N ASP A 481 12.99 23.69 20.24
CA ASP A 481 13.92 23.22 21.25
C ASP A 481 13.78 24.09 22.52
N PRO A 482 13.50 23.50 23.70
CA PRO A 482 13.34 24.27 24.94
C PRO A 482 14.60 25.06 25.34
N GLU A 483 15.78 24.56 24.97
CA GLU A 483 17.08 25.17 25.22
C GLU A 483 17.50 26.16 24.11
N GLY A 484 16.70 26.32 23.05
CA GLY A 484 16.97 27.24 21.94
C GLY A 484 18.03 26.76 20.95
N GLY A 485 18.38 25.48 20.99
CA GLY A 485 19.31 24.81 20.07
C GLY A 485 18.75 24.64 18.65
N SER A 486 19.68 24.37 17.71
CA SER A 486 19.32 24.05 16.33
C SER A 486 18.76 22.63 16.22
N MET A 487 17.78 22.44 15.34
CA MET A 487 17.19 21.13 15.03
C MET A 487 17.62 20.63 13.65
N SER A 488 17.73 19.31 13.55
CA SER A 488 17.81 18.57 12.30
C SER A 488 16.58 17.66 12.16
N TYR A 489 16.17 17.37 10.93
CA TYR A 489 14.96 16.58 10.69
C TYR A 489 15.25 15.39 9.78
N THR A 490 14.56 14.29 10.05
CA THR A 490 14.43 13.15 9.14
C THR A 490 12.96 12.84 8.94
N ALA A 491 12.62 12.19 7.82
CA ALA A 491 11.25 11.81 7.53
C ALA A 491 11.22 10.41 6.91
N THR A 492 10.20 9.63 7.28
CA THR A 492 9.96 8.28 6.75
C THR A 492 8.51 8.14 6.33
N ALA A 493 8.25 7.26 5.36
CA ALA A 493 6.90 6.97 4.87
C ALA A 493 6.54 5.50 5.15
N SER A 494 5.33 5.26 5.64
CA SER A 494 4.79 3.91 5.83
C SER A 494 3.29 3.86 5.50
N PRO A 495 2.86 3.00 4.57
CA PRO A 495 3.69 2.10 3.73
C PRO A 495 4.55 2.85 2.70
N THR A 496 5.64 2.23 2.26
CA THR A 496 6.54 2.73 1.19
C THR A 496 5.92 2.54 -0.20
N GLY A 497 6.35 3.32 -1.20
CA GLY A 497 5.93 3.16 -2.61
C GLY A 497 4.86 4.16 -3.08
N ILE A 498 4.39 5.05 -2.20
CA ILE A 498 3.42 6.11 -2.51
C ILE A 498 4.16 7.44 -2.67
N VAL A 499 4.92 7.84 -1.65
CA VAL A 499 5.89 8.94 -1.76
C VAL A 499 7.23 8.54 -1.14
N ASN A 500 8.31 9.14 -1.62
CA ASN A 500 9.64 9.08 -1.01
C ASN A 500 9.94 10.43 -0.34
N PRO A 501 9.90 10.53 1.00
CA PRO A 501 10.23 11.75 1.71
C PRO A 501 11.75 11.96 1.74
N SER A 502 12.17 13.19 1.52
CA SER A 502 13.57 13.63 1.69
C SER A 502 13.59 14.99 2.37
N VAL A 503 14.58 15.23 3.24
CA VAL A 503 14.68 16.47 4.00
C VAL A 503 15.99 17.16 3.67
N SER A 504 15.94 18.45 3.39
CA SER A 504 17.10 19.33 3.28
C SER A 504 16.87 20.61 4.10
N GLY A 505 17.67 20.81 5.15
CA GLY A 505 17.43 21.86 6.13
C GLY A 505 16.06 21.71 6.80
N SER A 506 15.21 22.73 6.69
CA SER A 506 13.81 22.69 7.17
C SER A 506 12.79 22.35 6.08
N THR A 507 13.22 21.96 4.87
CA THR A 507 12.30 21.64 3.77
C THR A 507 12.17 20.13 3.60
N LEU A 508 10.96 19.61 3.75
CA LEU A 508 10.58 18.24 3.43
C LEU A 508 10.06 18.18 2.00
N THR A 509 10.76 17.47 1.12
CA THR A 509 10.33 17.20 -0.25
C THR A 509 9.74 15.79 -0.33
N LEU A 510 8.51 15.68 -0.82
CA LEU A 510 7.80 14.42 -1.01
C LEU A 510 7.83 14.06 -2.49
N THR A 511 8.68 13.12 -2.91
CA THR A 511 8.70 12.67 -4.31
C THR A 511 7.59 11.65 -4.52
N ILE A 512 6.61 11.95 -5.36
CA ILE A 512 5.48 11.04 -5.62
C ILE A 512 5.97 9.84 -6.46
N ILE A 513 5.58 8.63 -6.06
CA ILE A 513 5.93 7.36 -6.72
C ILE A 513 4.67 6.65 -7.23
N GLY A 514 3.59 6.67 -6.45
CA GLY A 514 2.37 5.94 -6.75
C GLY A 514 1.17 6.49 -5.98
N ALA A 515 -0.03 6.04 -6.36
CA ALA A 515 -1.28 6.42 -5.72
C ALA A 515 -1.51 5.62 -4.43
N GLY A 516 -2.25 6.22 -3.49
CA GLY A 516 -2.61 5.60 -2.22
C GLY A 516 -2.43 6.54 -1.04
N VAL A 517 -2.59 5.99 0.17
CA VAL A 517 -2.45 6.73 1.43
C VAL A 517 -1.21 6.22 2.16
N THR A 518 -0.32 7.13 2.55
CA THR A 518 0.84 6.82 3.40
C THR A 518 0.94 7.77 4.57
N THR A 519 1.45 7.28 5.69
CA THR A 519 1.76 8.11 6.86
C THR A 519 3.20 8.55 6.77
N ILE A 520 3.43 9.86 6.83
CA ILE A 520 4.76 10.44 6.96
C ILE A 520 5.04 10.69 8.43
N THR A 521 6.13 10.16 8.95
CA THR A 521 6.64 10.45 10.29
C THR A 521 7.88 11.31 10.17
N VAL A 522 7.80 12.55 10.67
CA VAL A 522 8.92 13.49 10.76
C VAL A 522 9.49 13.40 12.16
N GLU A 523 10.79 13.12 12.27
CA GLU A 523 11.56 13.10 13.51
C GLU A 523 12.49 14.31 13.55
N ALA A 524 12.31 15.17 14.56
CA ALA A 524 13.23 16.24 14.89
C ALA A 524 14.26 15.75 15.90
N THR A 525 15.53 16.06 15.66
CA THR A 525 16.65 15.81 16.57
C THR A 525 17.32 17.14 16.90
N ASP A 526 17.41 17.48 18.17
CA ASP A 526 18.14 18.68 18.63
C ASP A 526 19.67 18.51 18.53
N ASN A 527 20.41 19.56 18.88
CA ASN A 527 21.87 19.56 18.91
C ASN A 527 22.48 18.66 20.00
N ALA A 528 21.68 18.21 20.97
CA ALA A 528 22.07 17.31 22.04
C ALA A 528 21.79 15.83 21.71
N GLY A 529 21.09 15.57 20.60
CA GLY A 529 20.72 14.24 20.11
C GLY A 529 19.36 13.74 20.59
N CYS A 530 18.57 14.56 21.31
CA CYS A 530 17.25 14.17 21.78
C CYS A 530 16.20 14.36 20.69
N LYS A 531 15.21 13.45 20.70
CA LYS A 531 14.33 13.23 19.56
C LYS A 531 12.86 13.37 19.91
N ARG A 532 12.09 13.92 18.96
CA ARG A 532 10.64 13.97 19.01
C ARG A 532 10.08 13.78 17.60
N SER A 533 8.97 13.06 17.50
CA SER A 533 8.33 12.80 16.21
C SER A 533 6.89 13.27 16.15
N GLN A 534 6.44 13.64 14.96
CA GLN A 534 5.06 13.89 14.60
C GLN A 534 4.75 13.20 13.28
N SER A 535 3.50 12.76 13.12
CA SER A 535 3.04 12.10 11.89
C SER A 535 1.85 12.82 11.27
N PHE A 536 1.74 12.77 9.94
CA PHE A 536 0.61 13.24 9.16
C PHE A 536 0.37 12.30 7.96
N THR A 537 -0.82 12.30 7.39
CA THR A 537 -1.13 11.47 6.22
C THR A 537 -0.92 12.23 4.93
N VAL A 538 -0.33 11.56 3.94
CA VAL A 538 -0.27 12.01 2.54
C VAL A 538 -1.12 11.07 1.71
N THR A 539 -2.10 11.63 1.02
CA THR A 539 -2.94 10.91 0.05
C THR A 539 -2.54 11.36 -1.34
N VAL A 540 -2.20 10.41 -2.21
CA VAL A 540 -1.95 10.64 -3.65
C VAL A 540 -3.09 10.01 -4.44
N ASN A 541 -3.83 10.80 -5.19
CA ASN A 541 -4.96 10.36 -6.04
C ASN A 541 -4.56 10.25 -7.51
N ARG A 542 -5.18 9.33 -8.24
CA ARG A 542 -5.22 9.31 -9.71
C ARG A 542 -6.51 9.97 -10.16
N PRO A 543 -6.48 10.79 -11.22
CA PRO A 543 -7.71 11.32 -11.79
C PRO A 543 -8.54 10.21 -12.44
N PRO A 544 -9.87 10.40 -12.55
CA PRO A 544 -10.74 9.49 -13.27
C PRO A 544 -10.36 9.39 -14.74
N VAL A 545 -10.74 8.28 -15.39
CA VAL A 545 -10.47 8.01 -16.81
C VAL A 545 -11.76 7.76 -17.60
N VAL A 546 -11.75 8.08 -18.90
CA VAL A 546 -12.85 7.74 -19.81
C VAL A 546 -12.70 6.29 -20.26
N VAL A 547 -13.72 5.46 -20.01
CA VAL A 547 -13.71 4.03 -20.36
C VAL A 547 -14.66 3.68 -21.51
N SER A 548 -15.78 4.38 -21.63
CA SER A 548 -16.78 4.13 -22.67
C SER A 548 -17.28 5.46 -23.24
N PRO A 549 -16.56 6.06 -24.21
CA PRO A 549 -16.94 7.35 -24.76
C PRO A 549 -18.28 7.26 -25.50
N VAL A 550 -19.10 8.30 -25.37
CA VAL A 550 -20.40 8.36 -26.04
C VAL A 550 -20.21 8.80 -27.49
N ALA A 551 -20.82 8.08 -28.43
CA ALA A 551 -20.80 8.46 -29.84
C ALA A 551 -21.77 9.61 -30.13
N ASN A 552 -21.50 10.38 -31.18
CA ASN A 552 -22.38 11.44 -31.67
C ASN A 552 -23.78 10.90 -31.99
N GLN A 553 -24.82 11.69 -31.68
CA GLN A 553 -26.23 11.29 -31.81
C GLN A 553 -26.98 12.20 -32.78
N THR A 554 -27.99 11.63 -33.45
CA THR A 554 -28.97 12.38 -34.25
C THR A 554 -30.37 12.05 -33.75
N ILE A 555 -31.13 13.08 -33.33
CA ILE A 555 -32.52 12.96 -32.85
C ILE A 555 -33.44 13.86 -33.66
N ARG A 556 -34.77 13.68 -33.56
CA ARG A 556 -35.75 14.56 -34.22
C ARG A 556 -36.58 15.34 -33.22
N TYR A 557 -37.04 16.51 -33.65
CA TYR A 557 -37.94 17.36 -32.88
C TYR A 557 -39.27 16.63 -32.61
N ALA A 558 -39.70 16.61 -31.34
CA ALA A 558 -40.91 15.93 -30.86
C ALA A 558 -40.95 14.39 -30.98
N ASP A 559 -39.82 13.74 -31.29
CA ASP A 559 -39.63 12.29 -31.10
C ASP A 559 -39.29 12.00 -29.62
N PRO A 560 -39.37 10.72 -29.17
CA PRO A 560 -38.92 10.34 -27.83
C PRO A 560 -37.47 10.80 -27.56
N PRO A 561 -37.15 11.22 -26.32
CA PRO A 561 -35.85 11.79 -26.01
C PRO A 561 -34.73 10.74 -26.13
N PHE A 562 -33.51 11.20 -26.41
CA PHE A 562 -32.33 10.35 -26.30
C PHE A 562 -31.95 10.22 -24.82
N VAL A 563 -31.71 8.99 -24.36
CA VAL A 563 -31.43 8.71 -22.95
C VAL A 563 -30.10 7.98 -22.84
N ILE A 564 -29.20 8.53 -22.04
CA ILE A 564 -28.06 7.79 -21.50
C ILE A 564 -28.54 7.16 -20.19
N ASN A 565 -28.68 5.84 -20.18
CA ASN A 565 -29.24 5.12 -19.05
C ASN A 565 -28.36 5.19 -17.78
N ASP A 566 -27.04 5.27 -17.96
CA ASP A 566 -26.10 5.34 -16.85
C ASP A 566 -24.80 6.04 -17.25
N ILE A 567 -24.63 7.30 -16.85
CA ILE A 567 -23.40 8.07 -17.09
C ILE A 567 -22.20 7.54 -16.31
N SER A 568 -22.40 6.73 -15.26
CA SER A 568 -21.29 6.10 -14.55
C SER A 568 -20.58 5.03 -15.37
N SER A 569 -21.19 4.56 -16.45
CA SER A 569 -20.54 3.66 -17.41
C SER A 569 -19.51 4.36 -18.32
N ILE A 570 -19.51 5.69 -18.38
CA ILE A 570 -18.64 6.47 -19.28
C ILE A 570 -17.24 6.63 -18.68
N PHE A 571 -17.16 6.69 -17.35
CA PHE A 571 -15.94 6.99 -16.60
C PHE A 571 -15.67 5.89 -15.58
N SER A 572 -14.40 5.67 -15.25
CA SER A 572 -14.02 4.86 -14.09
C SER A 572 -12.94 5.57 -13.31
N ASP A 573 -12.98 5.45 -11.99
CA ASP A 573 -11.90 5.93 -11.15
C ASP A 573 -10.89 4.80 -10.85
N PRO A 574 -9.59 4.96 -11.17
CA PRO A 574 -8.58 3.94 -10.87
C PRO A 574 -8.38 3.62 -9.38
N ASP A 575 -8.78 4.53 -8.48
CA ASP A 575 -8.71 4.38 -7.02
C ASP A 575 -10.06 3.96 -6.41
N GLY A 576 -11.12 3.87 -7.23
CA GLY A 576 -12.46 3.48 -6.80
C GLY A 576 -13.21 4.60 -6.09
N ASP A 577 -12.79 5.86 -6.26
CA ASP A 577 -13.49 7.00 -5.68
C ASP A 577 -14.89 7.21 -6.29
N ASN A 578 -15.81 7.73 -5.47
CA ASN A 578 -17.15 8.05 -5.93
C ASN A 578 -17.12 9.27 -6.85
N LEU A 579 -17.53 9.08 -8.10
CA LEU A 579 -17.57 10.14 -9.09
C LEU A 579 -18.85 10.97 -9.00
N THR A 580 -18.68 12.28 -9.10
CA THR A 580 -19.76 13.25 -9.32
C THR A 580 -19.69 13.76 -10.75
N TYR A 581 -20.83 14.07 -11.35
CA TYR A 581 -20.92 14.43 -12.76
C TYR A 581 -21.49 15.83 -12.93
N SER A 582 -20.92 16.59 -13.86
CA SER A 582 -21.48 17.84 -14.35
C SER A 582 -21.63 17.77 -15.86
N ILE A 583 -22.74 18.31 -16.38
CA ILE A 583 -23.11 18.23 -17.80
C ILE A 583 -23.33 19.63 -18.32
N SER A 584 -22.73 19.93 -19.46
CA SER A 584 -22.88 21.21 -20.14
C SER A 584 -23.15 21.01 -21.62
N ALA A 585 -23.82 21.97 -22.24
CA ALA A 585 -24.09 22.01 -23.67
C ALA A 585 -23.64 23.34 -24.25
N SER A 586 -23.00 23.29 -25.43
CA SER A 586 -22.61 24.49 -26.17
C SER A 586 -22.81 24.30 -27.68
N PRO A 587 -23.61 25.14 -28.35
CA PRO A 587 -24.47 26.18 -27.77
C PRO A 587 -25.62 25.62 -26.92
N THR A 588 -26.13 26.40 -25.97
CA THR A 588 -27.31 26.06 -25.15
C THR A 588 -28.62 26.24 -25.96
N GLY A 589 -29.72 25.62 -25.51
CA GLY A 589 -31.05 25.79 -26.12
C GLY A 589 -31.40 24.80 -27.24
N VAL A 590 -30.44 24.00 -27.72
CA VAL A 590 -30.69 22.96 -28.75
C VAL A 590 -31.39 21.74 -28.16
N VAL A 591 -30.99 21.33 -26.96
CA VAL A 591 -31.63 20.26 -26.18
C VAL A 591 -31.86 20.73 -24.75
N ASN A 592 -32.94 20.28 -24.13
CA ASN A 592 -33.13 20.35 -22.69
C ASN A 592 -32.49 19.11 -22.06
N ILE A 593 -31.68 19.33 -21.04
CA ILE A 593 -30.95 18.27 -20.33
C ILE A 593 -31.58 18.11 -18.95
N THR A 594 -32.11 16.93 -18.68
CA THR A 594 -32.58 16.57 -17.33
C THR A 594 -31.82 15.36 -16.84
N GLN A 595 -31.36 15.42 -15.58
CA GLN A 595 -30.62 14.35 -14.94
C GLN A 595 -31.40 13.86 -13.73
N SER A 596 -31.57 12.54 -13.62
CA SER A 596 -32.16 11.86 -12.46
C SER A 596 -31.24 10.70 -12.07
N GLY A 597 -30.51 10.88 -10.97
CA GLY A 597 -29.41 9.99 -10.61
C GLY A 597 -28.33 9.94 -11.71
N ASN A 598 -28.04 8.74 -12.21
CA ASN A 598 -27.08 8.53 -13.30
C ASN A 598 -27.72 8.52 -14.70
N GLN A 599 -29.04 8.62 -14.80
CA GLN A 599 -29.71 8.69 -16.09
C GLN A 599 -29.80 10.14 -16.54
N VAL A 600 -29.45 10.39 -17.81
CA VAL A 600 -29.53 11.72 -18.43
C VAL A 600 -30.40 11.64 -19.66
N THR A 601 -31.39 12.52 -19.73
CA THR A 601 -32.35 12.61 -20.82
C THR A 601 -32.12 13.90 -21.59
N PHE A 602 -32.00 13.77 -22.91
CA PHE A 602 -31.85 14.86 -23.86
C PHE A 602 -33.13 14.98 -24.69
N THR A 603 -33.90 16.04 -24.43
CA THR A 603 -35.12 16.34 -25.17
C THR A 603 -34.85 17.45 -26.17
N ALA A 604 -35.17 17.24 -27.45
CA ALA A 604 -35.03 18.26 -28.49
C ALA A 604 -35.79 19.55 -28.10
N GLN A 605 -35.13 20.71 -28.24
CA GLN A 605 -35.70 22.04 -27.99
C GLN A 605 -35.62 22.95 -29.22
N ASP A 606 -34.58 22.80 -30.04
CA ASP A 606 -34.43 23.53 -31.30
C ASP A 606 -33.63 22.71 -32.32
N ILE A 607 -33.81 23.00 -33.61
CA ILE A 607 -33.14 22.34 -34.72
C ILE A 607 -31.76 22.98 -34.91
N ASN A 608 -30.75 22.36 -34.30
CA ASN A 608 -29.36 22.74 -34.45
C ASN A 608 -28.45 21.57 -34.01
N THR A 609 -27.14 21.78 -34.00
CA THR A 609 -26.17 20.88 -33.37
C THR A 609 -25.59 21.51 -32.12
N THR A 610 -25.51 20.74 -31.03
CA THR A 610 -24.83 21.15 -29.79
C THR A 610 -23.80 20.11 -29.37
N THR A 611 -22.69 20.58 -28.78
CA THR A 611 -21.71 19.71 -28.14
C THR A 611 -22.05 19.55 -26.68
N ILE A 612 -22.28 18.31 -26.26
CA ILE A 612 -22.46 17.92 -24.87
C ILE A 612 -21.10 17.58 -24.29
N THR A 613 -20.76 18.15 -23.15
CA THR A 613 -19.57 17.79 -22.37
C THR A 613 -20.00 17.28 -21.00
N ILE A 614 -19.66 16.03 -20.71
CA ILE A 614 -19.86 15.42 -19.39
C ILE A 614 -18.50 15.37 -18.71
N THR A 615 -18.42 15.93 -17.50
CA THR A 615 -17.20 15.95 -16.69
C THR A 615 -17.43 15.14 -15.42
N ALA A 616 -16.58 14.14 -15.19
CA ALA A 616 -16.50 13.39 -13.94
C ALA A 616 -15.46 14.02 -13.01
N ASN A 617 -15.80 14.10 -11.72
CA ASN A 617 -14.96 14.62 -10.65
C ASN A 617 -14.94 13.62 -9.48
N ASP A 618 -13.75 13.22 -9.05
CA ASP A 618 -13.51 12.23 -7.99
C ASP A 618 -13.67 12.77 -6.56
N GLY A 619 -13.93 14.07 -6.39
CA GLY A 619 -14.00 14.75 -5.11
C GLY A 619 -12.65 14.88 -4.39
N ARG A 620 -11.55 14.48 -5.04
CA ARG A 620 -10.18 14.50 -4.54
C ARG A 620 -9.23 15.30 -5.44
N GLY A 621 -9.78 16.10 -6.34
CA GLY A 621 -9.06 17.04 -7.19
C GLY A 621 -8.79 16.54 -8.61
N GLY A 622 -9.14 15.29 -8.93
CA GLY A 622 -9.06 14.73 -10.27
C GLY A 622 -10.34 14.98 -11.05
N THR A 623 -10.20 15.41 -12.30
CA THR A 623 -11.33 15.56 -13.23
C THR A 623 -11.00 15.04 -14.62
N VAL A 624 -12.01 14.54 -15.33
CA VAL A 624 -11.90 14.13 -16.74
C VAL A 624 -13.21 14.41 -17.46
N SER A 625 -13.15 14.72 -18.76
CA SER A 625 -14.33 15.03 -19.56
C SER A 625 -14.43 14.16 -20.81
N ASN A 626 -15.65 13.83 -21.21
CA ASN A 626 -15.99 13.27 -22.52
C ASN A 626 -16.96 14.22 -23.23
N SER A 627 -16.71 14.49 -24.52
CA SER A 627 -17.55 15.36 -25.33
C SER A 627 -18.06 14.64 -26.57
N PHE A 628 -19.33 14.86 -26.92
CA PHE A 628 -19.98 14.33 -28.12
C PHE A 628 -21.04 15.33 -28.64
N THR A 629 -21.44 15.21 -29.90
CA THR A 629 -22.44 16.12 -30.48
C THR A 629 -23.83 15.48 -30.56
N ILE A 630 -24.87 16.27 -30.30
CA ILE A 630 -26.26 15.93 -30.62
C ILE A 630 -26.75 16.87 -31.72
N THR A 631 -27.17 16.29 -32.85
CA THR A 631 -27.82 17.01 -33.96
C THR A 631 -29.32 16.77 -33.92
N VAL A 632 -30.11 17.84 -33.82
CA VAL A 632 -31.58 17.77 -33.85
C VAL A 632 -32.07 18.06 -35.27
N GLN A 633 -32.85 17.14 -35.84
CA GLN A 633 -33.51 17.27 -37.14
C GLN A 633 -35.01 17.58 -36.98
N LYS A 634 -35.68 17.94 -38.08
CA LYS A 634 -37.14 18.14 -38.10
C LYS A 634 -37.90 16.86 -37.72
N GLY A 635 -39.00 17.03 -37.00
CA GLY A 635 -39.95 15.98 -36.66
C GLY A 635 -40.81 15.54 -37.84
N THR A 636 -41.40 14.35 -37.74
CA THR A 636 -42.37 13.87 -38.74
C THR A 636 -43.82 14.12 -38.30
N GLN A 637 -44.72 14.13 -39.28
CA GLN A 637 -46.16 14.32 -39.05
C GLN A 637 -47.01 13.54 -40.06
N THR A 638 -48.28 13.38 -39.73
CA THR A 638 -49.28 12.68 -40.55
C THR A 638 -50.55 13.52 -40.71
N LEU A 639 -51.30 13.24 -41.78
CA LEU A 639 -52.59 13.85 -42.09
C LEU A 639 -53.71 12.82 -41.99
N THR A 640 -54.82 13.20 -41.36
CA THR A 640 -56.07 12.44 -41.35
C THR A 640 -57.11 13.19 -42.16
N PHE A 641 -57.67 12.57 -43.20
CA PHE A 641 -58.71 13.15 -44.05
C PHE A 641 -59.83 12.11 -44.28
N ALA A 642 -61.03 12.38 -43.75
CA ALA A 642 -62.13 11.41 -43.75
C ALA A 642 -62.77 11.23 -45.15
N PRO A 643 -63.29 10.03 -45.48
CA PRO A 643 -64.00 9.78 -46.75
C PRO A 643 -65.24 10.69 -46.94
N ILE A 644 -65.50 11.07 -48.19
CA ILE A 644 -66.65 11.89 -48.58
C ILE A 644 -67.68 10.99 -49.28
N SER A 645 -68.95 11.04 -48.87
CA SER A 645 -70.03 10.26 -49.50
C SER A 645 -70.53 10.88 -50.81
N THR A 646 -71.22 10.09 -51.63
CA THR A 646 -71.89 10.53 -52.86
C THR A 646 -72.88 11.67 -52.60
N LYS A 647 -72.97 12.61 -53.54
CA LYS A 647 -73.80 13.82 -53.49
C LYS A 647 -74.71 13.96 -54.71
N PHE A 648 -75.82 14.67 -54.57
CA PHE A 648 -76.63 15.10 -55.72
C PHE A 648 -76.19 16.48 -56.26
N VAL A 649 -76.41 16.74 -57.54
CA VAL A 649 -76.02 18.01 -58.22
C VAL A 649 -76.60 19.26 -57.55
N ASP A 650 -77.77 19.14 -56.93
CA ASP A 650 -78.51 20.21 -56.25
C ASP A 650 -78.27 20.26 -54.73
N GLU A 651 -77.36 19.43 -54.20
CA GLU A 651 -76.97 19.49 -52.78
C GLU A 651 -76.09 20.70 -52.46
N SER A 652 -76.16 21.14 -51.20
CA SER A 652 -75.28 22.18 -50.67
C SER A 652 -73.79 21.79 -50.77
N PRO A 653 -72.89 22.76 -50.93
CA PRO A 653 -71.43 22.52 -50.93
C PRO A 653 -70.94 21.74 -49.71
N VAL A 654 -69.89 20.94 -49.88
CA VAL A 654 -69.36 20.04 -48.84
C VAL A 654 -68.16 20.68 -48.15
N THR A 655 -68.21 20.77 -46.82
CA THR A 655 -67.05 21.18 -46.02
C THR A 655 -66.07 20.02 -45.85
N LEU A 656 -64.83 20.24 -46.25
CA LEU A 656 -63.69 19.34 -46.13
C LEU A 656 -63.08 19.48 -44.72
N ASN A 657 -62.85 18.35 -44.06
CA ASN A 657 -62.21 18.31 -42.75
C ASN A 657 -61.02 17.36 -42.77
N ALA A 658 -59.82 17.92 -42.70
CA ALA A 658 -58.57 17.20 -42.58
C ALA A 658 -57.74 17.84 -41.47
N VAL A 659 -57.09 17.00 -40.66
CA VAL A 659 -56.35 17.43 -39.47
C VAL A 659 -54.94 16.84 -39.51
N SER A 660 -53.93 17.68 -39.30
CA SER A 660 -52.55 17.22 -39.03
C SER A 660 -52.44 16.78 -37.58
N ASN A 661 -51.75 15.67 -37.31
CA ASN A 661 -51.47 15.21 -35.94
C ASN A 661 -50.58 16.20 -35.14
N ARG A 662 -50.03 17.22 -35.80
CA ARG A 662 -49.30 18.34 -35.19
C ARG A 662 -50.10 19.65 -35.13
N GLY A 663 -51.38 19.62 -35.52
CA GLY A 663 -52.26 20.80 -35.51
C GLY A 663 -51.91 21.86 -36.55
N LEU A 664 -51.05 21.54 -37.53
CA LEU A 664 -50.64 22.48 -38.57
C LEU A 664 -51.77 22.72 -39.58
N PRO A 665 -51.91 23.95 -40.11
CA PRO A 665 -52.94 24.28 -41.09
C PRO A 665 -52.88 23.39 -42.32
N VAL A 666 -54.05 22.89 -42.73
CA VAL A 666 -54.21 22.03 -43.91
C VAL A 666 -54.84 22.83 -45.04
N THR A 667 -54.31 22.63 -46.25
CA THR A 667 -54.83 23.25 -47.47
C THR A 667 -55.50 22.20 -48.34
N PHE A 668 -56.51 22.62 -49.12
CA PHE A 668 -57.25 21.73 -50.01
C PHE A 668 -57.12 22.17 -51.46
N SER A 669 -57.05 21.21 -52.37
CA SER A 669 -57.05 21.45 -53.82
C SER A 669 -57.90 20.40 -54.53
N VAL A 670 -58.48 20.79 -55.68
CA VAL A 670 -59.15 19.84 -56.57
C VAL A 670 -58.10 19.22 -57.46
N ILE A 671 -58.00 17.90 -57.44
CA ILE A 671 -57.07 17.14 -58.28
C ILE A 671 -57.73 16.80 -59.62
N SER A 672 -59.01 16.43 -59.60
CA SER A 672 -59.78 16.13 -60.80
C SER A 672 -61.28 16.31 -60.58
N GLY A 673 -62.03 16.57 -61.66
CA GLY A 673 -63.48 16.79 -61.64
C GLY A 673 -63.88 18.27 -61.76
N VAL A 674 -65.16 18.53 -62.05
CA VAL A 674 -65.70 19.90 -62.19
C VAL A 674 -66.19 20.40 -60.84
N ALA A 675 -65.26 20.92 -60.05
CA ALA A 675 -65.52 21.50 -58.75
C ALA A 675 -64.54 22.65 -58.46
N SER A 676 -64.94 23.56 -57.57
CA SER A 676 -64.07 24.61 -57.05
C SER A 676 -64.00 24.53 -55.54
N ILE A 677 -62.84 24.83 -54.96
CA ILE A 677 -62.68 24.92 -53.50
C ILE A 677 -62.55 26.38 -53.11
N SER A 678 -63.35 26.80 -52.12
CA SER A 678 -63.24 28.10 -51.46
C SER A 678 -63.08 27.87 -49.97
N GLY A 679 -61.93 28.27 -49.41
CA GLY A 679 -61.54 27.90 -48.05
C GLY A 679 -61.42 26.39 -47.90
N ASN A 680 -62.26 25.80 -47.05
CA ASN A 680 -62.38 24.35 -46.89
C ASN A 680 -63.68 23.78 -47.47
N THR A 681 -64.41 24.51 -48.32
CA THR A 681 -65.67 24.04 -48.89
C THR A 681 -65.51 23.74 -50.37
N VAL A 682 -65.83 22.51 -50.78
CA VAL A 682 -65.91 22.11 -52.19
C VAL A 682 -67.31 22.35 -52.73
N VAL A 683 -67.38 23.10 -53.82
CA VAL A 683 -68.60 23.47 -54.55
C VAL A 683 -68.61 22.73 -55.88
N PHE A 684 -69.74 22.10 -56.20
CA PHE A 684 -69.97 21.38 -57.45
C PHE A 684 -71.38 21.70 -57.96
N ASN A 685 -71.55 21.76 -59.28
CA ASN A 685 -72.81 22.07 -59.94
C ASN A 685 -73.09 21.19 -61.17
N GLN A 686 -72.30 20.13 -61.35
CA GLN A 686 -72.42 19.16 -62.43
C GLN A 686 -72.19 17.75 -61.89
N ALA A 687 -72.86 16.78 -62.50
CA ALA A 687 -72.64 15.38 -62.18
C ALA A 687 -71.26 14.93 -62.67
N GLY A 688 -70.57 14.11 -61.87
CA GLY A 688 -69.23 13.63 -62.18
C GLY A 688 -68.46 13.17 -60.94
N THR A 689 -67.29 12.59 -61.17
CA THR A 689 -66.37 12.17 -60.11
C THR A 689 -65.44 13.31 -59.74
N ILE A 690 -65.33 13.61 -58.44
CA ILE A 690 -64.46 14.67 -57.91
C ILE A 690 -63.43 14.04 -56.98
N THR A 691 -62.16 14.41 -57.16
CA THR A 691 -61.05 14.07 -56.25
C THR A 691 -60.47 15.35 -55.66
N VAL A 692 -60.41 15.40 -54.33
CA VAL A 692 -59.83 16.50 -53.57
C VAL A 692 -58.63 16.03 -52.75
N ARG A 693 -57.59 16.85 -52.63
CA ARG A 693 -56.38 16.57 -51.86
C ARG A 693 -56.27 17.48 -50.65
N ALA A 694 -56.00 16.91 -49.49
CA ALA A 694 -55.51 17.61 -48.31
C ALA A 694 -53.96 17.59 -48.31
N SER A 695 -53.33 18.76 -48.14
CA SER A 695 -51.88 18.92 -48.12
C SER A 695 -51.41 19.75 -46.92
N GLN A 696 -50.29 19.35 -46.31
CA GLN A 696 -49.64 20.07 -45.22
C GLN A 696 -48.13 20.17 -45.49
N ALA A 697 -47.66 21.40 -45.72
CA ALA A 697 -46.30 21.73 -46.17
C ALA A 697 -45.19 21.67 -45.09
N GLY A 698 -45.47 21.21 -43.88
CA GLY A 698 -44.54 21.29 -42.76
C GLY A 698 -44.48 22.67 -42.12
N ASN A 699 -43.48 22.88 -41.29
CA ASN A 699 -43.05 24.18 -40.80
C ASN A 699 -41.53 24.15 -40.48
N TYR A 700 -41.07 25.07 -39.63
CA TYR A 700 -39.70 25.07 -39.15
C TYR A 700 -39.35 23.77 -38.39
N TYR A 701 -40.24 23.26 -37.56
CA TYR A 701 -40.02 22.09 -36.69
C TYR A 701 -40.38 20.73 -37.29
N PHE A 702 -41.30 20.70 -38.26
CA PHE A 702 -41.84 19.46 -38.82
C PHE A 702 -41.67 19.43 -40.34
N GLU A 703 -41.31 18.25 -40.86
CA GLU A 703 -41.33 17.95 -42.29
C GLU A 703 -42.76 17.98 -42.85
N PRO A 704 -42.95 18.19 -44.17
CA PRO A 704 -44.27 18.08 -44.79
C PRO A 704 -44.95 16.73 -44.52
N ALA A 705 -46.26 16.74 -44.29
CA ALA A 705 -47.04 15.52 -44.19
C ALA A 705 -47.26 14.92 -45.60
N PRO A 706 -47.28 13.59 -45.75
CA PRO A 706 -47.74 12.96 -46.99
C PRO A 706 -49.17 13.41 -47.34
N ASN A 707 -49.40 13.80 -48.59
CA ASN A 707 -50.71 14.23 -49.06
C ASN A 707 -51.74 13.10 -48.97
N VAL A 708 -52.99 13.43 -48.63
CA VAL A 708 -54.11 12.49 -48.57
C VAL A 708 -55.21 12.95 -49.52
N GLU A 709 -55.73 12.06 -50.34
CA GLU A 709 -56.77 12.35 -51.35
C GLU A 709 -58.08 11.62 -51.02
N GLN A 710 -59.20 12.25 -51.34
CA GLN A 710 -60.54 11.67 -51.22
C GLN A 710 -61.31 11.86 -52.51
N THR A 711 -62.00 10.80 -52.95
CA THR A 711 -62.79 10.78 -54.18
C THR A 711 -64.26 10.48 -53.86
N PHE A 712 -65.17 11.27 -54.44
CA PHE A 712 -66.61 11.08 -54.29
C PHE A 712 -67.36 11.37 -55.61
N GLN A 713 -68.60 10.87 -55.71
CA GLN A 713 -69.45 11.02 -56.90
C GLN A 713 -70.51 12.11 -56.68
N VAL A 714 -70.79 12.88 -57.74
CA VAL A 714 -71.96 13.78 -57.82
C VAL A 714 -72.93 13.25 -58.89
N ILE A 715 -74.19 12.99 -58.54
CA ILE A 715 -75.18 12.30 -59.40
C ILE A 715 -76.50 13.09 -59.57
N LYS A 716 -77.29 12.77 -60.61
CA LYS A 716 -78.63 13.34 -60.86
C LYS A 716 -79.73 12.54 -60.11
N ARG A 717 -80.91 13.13 -59.93
CA ARG A 717 -82.11 12.48 -59.37
C ARG A 717 -82.97 11.80 -60.46
N ASN A 718 -83.83 10.86 -60.10
CA ASN A 718 -84.79 10.23 -61.02
C ASN A 718 -86.17 10.93 -61.01
N GLN A 719 -86.97 10.78 -62.07
CA GLN A 719 -88.35 11.31 -62.21
C GLN A 719 -89.26 10.39 -63.05
N VAL A 720 -90.59 10.58 -62.96
CA VAL A 720 -91.62 9.76 -63.65
C VAL A 720 -92.71 10.63 -64.32
N ILE A 721 -93.43 10.08 -65.31
CA ILE A 721 -94.59 10.70 -66.00
C ILE A 721 -95.90 10.10 -65.47
N ASN A 722 -96.91 10.93 -65.21
CA ASN A 722 -98.28 10.51 -64.89
C ASN A 722 -99.24 10.83 -66.06
N PHE A 723 -99.92 9.82 -66.64
CA PHE A 723 -100.83 9.97 -67.79
C PHE A 723 -102.08 9.07 -67.64
N GLU A 724 -103.27 9.66 -67.50
CA GLU A 724 -104.52 8.95 -67.19
C GLU A 724 -105.18 8.23 -68.38
N PRO A 725 -105.96 7.14 -68.19
CA PRO A 725 -106.71 6.44 -69.27
C PRO A 725 -107.74 7.31 -70.00
N VAL A 726 -107.94 7.03 -71.29
CA VAL A 726 -108.89 7.75 -72.16
C VAL A 726 -109.99 6.78 -72.64
N ALA A 727 -111.26 7.20 -72.60
CA ALA A 727 -112.41 6.39 -73.03
C ALA A 727 -112.78 6.60 -74.52
N ASP A 728 -113.48 5.63 -75.12
CA ASP A 728 -113.97 5.67 -76.52
C ASP A 728 -114.98 6.79 -76.78
N LYS A 729 -115.04 7.26 -78.04
CA LYS A 729 -115.69 8.50 -78.47
C LYS A 729 -116.53 8.33 -79.74
N ILE A 730 -117.46 9.24 -80.01
CA ILE A 730 -118.20 9.33 -81.29
C ILE A 730 -117.70 10.50 -82.12
N ILE A 731 -117.71 10.37 -83.46
CA ILE A 731 -117.06 11.33 -84.36
C ILE A 731 -117.65 12.75 -84.32
N THR A 732 -118.87 12.92 -83.83
CA THR A 732 -119.55 14.21 -83.72
C THR A 732 -119.16 15.02 -82.47
N GLU A 733 -118.35 14.47 -81.57
CA GLU A 733 -117.79 15.21 -80.43
C GLU A 733 -116.71 16.22 -80.89
N SER A 734 -116.70 17.42 -80.31
CA SER A 734 -115.79 18.53 -80.69
C SER A 734 -114.34 18.41 -80.14
N GLY A 735 -113.94 17.21 -79.68
CA GLY A 735 -112.64 16.90 -79.08
C GLY A 735 -112.60 16.95 -77.53
N PHE A 736 -111.45 16.60 -76.91
CA PHE A 736 -111.25 16.58 -75.44
C PHE A 736 -109.79 16.86 -75.03
N GLU A 737 -109.50 17.18 -73.76
CA GLU A 737 -108.13 17.40 -73.26
C GLU A 737 -107.55 16.22 -72.48
N LEU A 738 -106.23 16.01 -72.60
CA LEU A 738 -105.46 14.97 -71.92
C LEU A 738 -104.88 15.46 -70.60
N ASN A 739 -105.00 14.67 -69.54
CA ASN A 739 -104.38 14.94 -68.26
C ASN A 739 -103.02 14.22 -68.13
N VAL A 740 -101.92 15.00 -68.21
CA VAL A 740 -100.55 14.48 -68.16
C VAL A 740 -99.58 15.46 -67.45
N SER A 741 -98.65 14.94 -66.63
CA SER A 741 -97.61 15.70 -65.91
C SER A 741 -96.36 14.86 -65.57
N ALA A 742 -95.25 15.48 -65.16
CA ALA A 742 -94.04 14.79 -64.65
C ALA A 742 -93.75 15.13 -63.18
N SER A 743 -93.19 14.19 -62.42
CA SER A 743 -92.94 14.32 -60.97
C SER A 743 -91.90 15.38 -60.58
N SER A 744 -91.05 15.77 -61.53
CA SER A 744 -90.07 16.86 -61.37
C SER A 744 -90.67 18.26 -61.59
N GLY A 745 -91.93 18.33 -62.06
CA GLY A 745 -92.53 19.57 -62.55
C GLY A 745 -92.07 19.99 -63.96
N LEU A 746 -91.20 19.21 -64.62
CA LEU A 746 -90.76 19.50 -65.98
C LEU A 746 -91.91 19.31 -67.00
N PRO A 747 -91.96 20.12 -68.08
CA PRO A 747 -93.05 20.09 -69.06
C PRO A 747 -93.01 18.82 -69.92
N VAL A 748 -94.14 18.10 -69.99
CA VAL A 748 -94.28 16.84 -70.75
C VAL A 748 -94.69 17.14 -72.19
N THR A 749 -94.08 16.44 -73.15
CA THR A 749 -94.43 16.49 -74.58
C THR A 749 -95.34 15.33 -74.98
N LEU A 750 -96.35 15.58 -75.82
CA LEU A 750 -97.32 14.60 -76.30
C LEU A 750 -97.19 14.37 -77.81
N GLU A 751 -97.30 13.13 -78.26
CA GLU A 751 -97.30 12.76 -79.68
C GLU A 751 -98.39 11.76 -80.02
N VAL A 752 -98.95 11.85 -81.23
CA VAL A 752 -99.89 10.85 -81.77
C VAL A 752 -99.07 9.69 -82.30
N VAL A 753 -99.24 8.51 -81.72
CA VAL A 753 -98.56 7.28 -82.16
C VAL A 753 -99.30 6.67 -83.34
N SER A 754 -100.65 6.66 -83.31
CA SER A 754 -101.49 6.15 -84.38
C SER A 754 -102.93 6.69 -84.31
N GLY A 755 -103.65 6.65 -85.43
CA GLY A 755 -105.04 7.09 -85.55
C GLY A 755 -105.19 8.49 -86.15
N ASN A 756 -106.37 8.79 -86.70
CA ASN A 756 -106.62 10.06 -87.38
C ASN A 756 -107.12 11.12 -86.38
N VAL A 757 -106.20 11.63 -85.56
CA VAL A 757 -106.42 12.77 -84.66
C VAL A 757 -105.31 13.79 -84.80
N THR A 758 -105.62 15.04 -84.50
CA THR A 758 -104.62 16.10 -84.34
C THR A 758 -104.52 16.51 -82.87
N LEU A 759 -103.29 16.66 -82.37
CA LEU A 759 -103.03 17.22 -81.05
C LEU A 759 -102.75 18.72 -81.16
N ASN A 760 -103.49 19.52 -80.38
CA ASN A 760 -103.16 20.92 -80.15
C ASN A 760 -102.90 21.12 -78.65
N GLY A 761 -101.62 21.10 -78.27
CA GLY A 761 -101.22 20.99 -76.88
C GLY A 761 -101.73 19.68 -76.27
N LYS A 762 -102.55 19.78 -75.22
CA LYS A 762 -103.21 18.63 -74.59
C LYS A 762 -104.54 18.26 -75.22
N LYS A 763 -105.07 19.08 -76.14
CA LYS A 763 -106.40 18.88 -76.74
C LYS A 763 -106.31 17.96 -77.96
N VAL A 764 -107.11 16.90 -77.96
CA VAL A 764 -107.29 15.95 -79.06
C VAL A 764 -108.48 16.39 -79.91
N ILE A 765 -108.28 16.49 -81.22
CA ILE A 765 -109.30 16.82 -82.21
C ILE A 765 -109.45 15.64 -83.18
N PHE A 766 -110.69 15.16 -83.37
CA PHE A 766 -110.95 13.99 -84.22
C PHE A 766 -110.93 14.35 -85.71
N GLY A 767 -110.14 13.61 -86.50
CA GLY A 767 -110.04 13.74 -87.96
C GLY A 767 -110.71 12.61 -88.74
N GLY A 768 -111.10 11.52 -88.06
CA GLY A 768 -111.79 10.38 -88.66
C GLY A 768 -112.11 9.29 -87.63
N ILE A 769 -112.87 8.29 -88.06
CA ILE A 769 -113.22 7.11 -87.25
C ILE A 769 -112.03 6.13 -87.16
N GLY A 770 -111.93 5.37 -86.07
CA GLY A 770 -110.86 4.37 -85.86
C GLY A 770 -110.22 4.41 -84.46
N PHE A 771 -109.23 3.54 -84.22
CA PHE A 771 -108.42 3.54 -82.99
C PHE A 771 -107.35 4.63 -83.01
N VAL A 772 -107.12 5.23 -81.85
CA VAL A 772 -106.20 6.36 -81.63
C VAL A 772 -105.31 6.05 -80.43
N THR A 773 -103.99 6.24 -80.57
CA THR A 773 -102.98 6.06 -79.51
C THR A 773 -102.11 7.31 -79.36
N ILE A 774 -101.89 7.77 -78.13
CA ILE A 774 -101.11 8.99 -77.80
C ILE A 774 -100.04 8.66 -76.75
N ARG A 775 -98.80 9.14 -76.94
CA ARG A 775 -97.64 8.97 -76.04
C ARG A 775 -97.24 10.27 -75.36
N ALA A 776 -96.83 10.17 -74.10
CA ALA A 776 -96.24 11.24 -73.28
C ALA A 776 -94.75 10.98 -73.01
N LEU A 777 -93.92 12.02 -73.13
CA LEU A 777 -92.44 11.98 -73.04
C LEU A 777 -91.89 13.10 -72.13
N GLN A 778 -90.83 12.83 -71.36
CA GLN A 778 -90.13 13.82 -70.53
C GLN A 778 -88.61 13.58 -70.53
N ALA A 779 -87.86 14.51 -71.12
CA ALA A 779 -86.42 14.37 -71.38
C ALA A 779 -85.50 14.64 -70.18
N GLY A 780 -85.99 15.23 -69.08
CA GLY A 780 -85.15 15.58 -67.93
C GLY A 780 -84.26 16.81 -68.14
N ASN A 781 -83.31 17.03 -67.23
CA ASN A 781 -82.42 18.20 -67.25
C ASN A 781 -81.06 17.92 -66.54
N ASN A 782 -80.36 18.97 -66.10
CA ASN A 782 -79.07 18.85 -65.39
C ASN A 782 -79.18 18.30 -63.97
N VAL A 783 -80.39 18.29 -63.39
CA VAL A 783 -80.67 17.79 -62.02
C VAL A 783 -81.39 16.44 -62.06
N TYR A 784 -82.25 16.20 -63.05
CA TYR A 784 -83.06 14.99 -63.16
C TYR A 784 -82.74 14.18 -64.44
N HIS A 785 -82.68 12.86 -64.33
CA HIS A 785 -82.65 11.91 -65.46
C HIS A 785 -83.94 11.99 -66.31
N PRO A 786 -83.94 11.64 -67.61
CA PRO A 786 -85.16 11.47 -68.39
C PRO A 786 -86.15 10.50 -67.72
N ALA A 787 -87.46 10.70 -67.91
CA ALA A 787 -88.49 9.77 -67.42
C ALA A 787 -88.95 8.82 -68.53
N GLU A 788 -89.37 7.61 -68.16
CA GLU A 788 -89.90 6.60 -69.10
C GLU A 788 -91.20 7.08 -69.78
N PRO A 789 -91.39 6.84 -71.11
CA PRO A 789 -92.59 7.27 -71.84
C PRO A 789 -93.86 6.48 -71.44
N VAL A 790 -95.05 7.11 -71.55
CA VAL A 790 -96.35 6.49 -71.21
C VAL A 790 -97.36 6.67 -72.35
N GLU A 791 -98.13 5.63 -72.73
CA GLU A 791 -99.11 5.64 -73.83
C GLU A 791 -100.56 5.34 -73.41
N ARG A 792 -101.55 5.85 -74.20
CA ARG A 792 -103.00 5.61 -74.04
C ARG A 792 -103.73 5.44 -75.38
N THR A 793 -104.68 4.48 -75.46
CA THR A 793 -105.44 4.11 -76.68
C THR A 793 -106.96 4.12 -76.48
N PHE A 794 -107.74 4.59 -77.47
CA PHE A 794 -109.23 4.61 -77.49
C PHE A 794 -109.80 4.62 -78.93
N TYR A 795 -111.11 4.36 -79.14
CA TYR A 795 -111.79 4.24 -80.46
C TYR A 795 -112.79 5.38 -80.79
N VAL A 796 -113.01 5.68 -82.08
CA VAL A 796 -113.97 6.69 -82.60
C VAL A 796 -114.96 6.09 -83.64
N ALA A 797 -116.30 6.22 -83.47
CA ALA A 797 -117.36 5.52 -84.27
C ALA A 797 -118.35 6.39 -85.13
N PRO A 798 -119.08 5.84 -86.17
CA PRO A 798 -120.05 6.54 -87.08
C PRO A 798 -121.57 6.50 -86.68
N GLU A 799 -122.48 7.24 -87.39
CA GLU A 799 -123.86 7.61 -86.93
C GLU A 799 -125.11 6.77 -87.38
N ASN A 800 -125.26 6.20 -88.62
CA ASN A 800 -126.51 5.55 -89.13
C ASN A 800 -126.38 4.11 -89.70
N LEU A 801 -127.50 3.36 -89.89
CA LEU A 801 -127.57 1.94 -90.32
C LEU A 801 -127.68 1.69 -91.84
N GLN A 802 -126.84 0.81 -92.40
CA GLN A 802 -126.77 0.48 -93.83
C GLN A 802 -126.60 -1.03 -94.13
N LEU A 803 -127.30 -1.56 -95.13
CA LEU A 803 -127.11 -2.92 -95.67
C LEU A 803 -126.38 -2.84 -97.01
N THR A 804 -125.27 -3.59 -97.14
CA THR A 804 -124.50 -3.70 -98.38
C THR A 804 -124.39 -5.17 -98.78
N LEU A 805 -124.81 -5.51 -100.01
CA LEU A 805 -124.66 -6.85 -100.57
C LEU A 805 -123.46 -6.89 -101.53
N MET A 806 -122.46 -7.72 -101.22
CA MET A 806 -121.23 -7.78 -102.03
C MET A 806 -120.65 -9.19 -102.12
N PRO A 807 -120.24 -9.66 -103.31
CA PRO A 807 -120.42 -9.01 -104.62
C PRO A 807 -121.85 -9.15 -105.16
N ASN A 808 -122.32 -8.20 -105.97
CA ASN A 808 -123.61 -8.25 -106.67
C ASN A 808 -123.56 -7.44 -107.99
N PRO A 809 -123.44 -8.08 -109.16
CA PRO A 809 -123.55 -9.53 -109.41
C PRO A 809 -122.43 -10.37 -108.78
N PHE A 810 -122.68 -11.64 -108.44
CA PHE A 810 -121.67 -12.58 -107.94
C PHE A 810 -121.43 -13.76 -108.92
N SER A 811 -120.21 -14.30 -108.94
CA SER A 811 -119.75 -15.34 -109.88
C SER A 811 -119.32 -16.66 -109.22
N GLY A 812 -119.60 -16.84 -107.92
CA GLY A 812 -119.23 -18.01 -107.11
C GLY A 812 -120.39 -18.66 -106.33
N ASN A 813 -120.09 -19.25 -105.16
CA ASN A 813 -121.04 -19.97 -104.32
C ASN A 813 -121.86 -19.08 -103.35
N GLY A 814 -121.83 -17.74 -103.50
CA GLY A 814 -122.62 -16.83 -102.66
C GLY A 814 -122.15 -15.37 -102.70
N PHE A 815 -122.76 -14.56 -101.83
CA PHE A 815 -122.50 -13.13 -101.59
C PHE A 815 -122.61 -12.81 -100.07
N ASN A 816 -122.05 -11.69 -99.63
CA ASN A 816 -122.13 -11.23 -98.24
C ASN A 816 -123.28 -10.24 -98.05
N ALA A 817 -123.96 -10.33 -96.91
CA ALA A 817 -124.90 -9.31 -96.45
C ALA A 817 -124.30 -8.57 -95.24
N ILE A 818 -123.73 -7.39 -95.47
CA ILE A 818 -123.04 -6.59 -94.44
C ILE A 818 -124.01 -5.55 -93.90
N LEU A 819 -124.30 -5.60 -92.61
CA LEU A 819 -125.15 -4.63 -91.92
C LEU A 819 -124.28 -3.76 -90.99
N GLN A 820 -124.08 -2.49 -91.33
CA GLN A 820 -123.26 -1.54 -90.59
C GLN A 820 -124.12 -0.50 -89.90
N GLY A 821 -123.93 -0.29 -88.59
CA GLY A 821 -124.68 0.65 -87.75
C GLY A 821 -125.39 -0.05 -86.58
N LYS A 822 -126.12 0.71 -85.77
CA LYS A 822 -126.67 0.26 -84.47
C LYS A 822 -128.09 -0.32 -84.59
N TYR A 823 -128.26 -1.65 -84.60
CA TYR A 823 -129.58 -2.31 -84.59
C TYR A 823 -129.76 -3.20 -83.36
N LEU A 824 -131.03 -3.49 -83.01
CA LEU A 824 -131.43 -4.41 -81.93
C LEU A 824 -132.19 -5.63 -82.49
N GLY A 825 -131.89 -6.83 -82.00
CA GLY A 825 -132.69 -8.04 -82.24
C GLY A 825 -132.08 -9.07 -83.19
N SER A 826 -132.90 -10.05 -83.58
CA SER A 826 -132.52 -11.10 -84.53
C SER A 826 -132.56 -10.59 -85.98
N VAL A 827 -131.68 -11.13 -86.82
CA VAL A 827 -131.61 -10.85 -88.26
C VAL A 827 -131.90 -12.15 -89.01
N GLN A 828 -132.93 -12.15 -89.85
CA GLN A 828 -133.26 -13.28 -90.72
C GLN A 828 -132.93 -12.94 -92.17
N ILE A 829 -132.24 -13.85 -92.87
CA ILE A 829 -131.82 -13.70 -94.27
C ILE A 829 -132.45 -14.83 -95.09
N ILE A 830 -133.21 -14.46 -96.12
CA ILE A 830 -133.93 -15.39 -96.99
C ILE A 830 -133.54 -15.11 -98.44
N VAL A 831 -133.15 -16.15 -99.17
CA VAL A 831 -132.85 -16.09 -100.61
C VAL A 831 -133.88 -16.94 -101.37
N PHE A 832 -134.50 -16.37 -102.40
CA PHE A 832 -135.53 -17.03 -103.22
C PHE A 832 -135.34 -16.76 -104.72
N ASP A 833 -135.77 -17.70 -105.56
CA ASP A 833 -135.73 -17.58 -107.03
C ASP A 833 -136.88 -16.72 -107.60
N ASN A 834 -136.86 -16.49 -108.92
CA ASN A 834 -137.83 -15.65 -109.63
C ASN A 834 -139.26 -16.22 -109.66
N VAL A 835 -139.46 -17.48 -109.30
CA VAL A 835 -140.78 -18.14 -109.15
C VAL A 835 -141.16 -18.37 -107.68
N GLY A 836 -140.37 -17.85 -106.72
CA GLY A 836 -140.68 -17.81 -105.29
C GLY A 836 -140.24 -19.04 -104.49
N LYS A 837 -139.44 -19.94 -105.07
CA LYS A 837 -138.87 -21.09 -104.36
C LYS A 837 -137.72 -20.62 -103.47
N ILE A 838 -137.78 -20.94 -102.17
CA ILE A 838 -136.71 -20.62 -101.21
C ILE A 838 -135.48 -21.47 -101.52
N ILE A 839 -134.35 -20.80 -101.72
CA ILE A 839 -133.04 -21.40 -102.01
C ILE A 839 -132.20 -21.48 -100.72
N SER A 840 -132.34 -20.49 -99.82
CA SER A 840 -131.68 -20.47 -98.52
C SER A 840 -132.48 -19.64 -97.50
N ASN A 841 -132.46 -20.03 -96.23
CA ASN A 841 -133.11 -19.32 -95.13
C ASN A 841 -132.30 -19.50 -93.85
N VAL A 842 -131.74 -18.42 -93.32
CA VAL A 842 -130.87 -18.44 -92.13
C VAL A 842 -131.28 -17.32 -91.16
N THR A 843 -131.36 -17.64 -89.87
CA THR A 843 -131.67 -16.67 -88.81
C THR A 843 -130.52 -16.60 -87.81
N PHE A 844 -130.13 -15.40 -87.41
CA PHE A 844 -129.09 -15.15 -86.41
C PHE A 844 -129.62 -14.25 -85.29
N GLU A 845 -129.28 -14.58 -84.03
CA GLU A 845 -129.51 -13.68 -82.89
C GLU A 845 -128.17 -13.10 -82.42
N LYS A 846 -127.97 -11.78 -82.50
CA LYS A 846 -126.80 -11.13 -81.86
C LYS A 846 -127.07 -9.67 -81.55
N ARG A 847 -126.87 -9.29 -80.28
CA ARG A 847 -126.95 -7.90 -79.79
C ARG A 847 -125.54 -7.37 -79.52
N THR A 848 -124.79 -6.94 -80.56
CA THR A 848 -123.82 -5.82 -80.47
C THR A 848 -123.09 -5.57 -81.81
N TYR A 849 -123.34 -4.36 -82.32
CA TYR A 849 -122.60 -3.43 -83.20
C TYR A 849 -121.85 -3.83 -84.48
N PHE A 850 -121.61 -5.10 -84.81
CA PHE A 850 -121.07 -5.49 -86.13
C PHE A 850 -121.39 -6.96 -86.41
N VAL A 851 -122.10 -7.26 -87.49
CA VAL A 851 -122.29 -8.65 -87.95
C VAL A 851 -121.92 -8.75 -89.43
N ASP A 852 -120.84 -9.47 -89.69
CA ASP A 852 -120.40 -9.91 -91.01
C ASP A 852 -120.81 -11.39 -91.14
N ASN A 853 -121.98 -11.66 -91.73
CA ASN A 853 -122.51 -13.03 -91.83
C ASN A 853 -122.48 -13.51 -93.28
N PHE A 854 -121.78 -14.62 -93.47
CA PHE A 854 -121.66 -15.34 -94.73
C PHE A 854 -122.83 -16.32 -94.90
N VAL A 855 -123.60 -16.17 -95.98
CA VAL A 855 -124.63 -17.15 -96.37
C VAL A 855 -124.21 -17.79 -97.69
N GLN A 856 -123.81 -19.07 -97.62
CA GLN A 856 -123.60 -19.90 -98.80
C GLN A 856 -124.96 -20.27 -99.40
N VAL A 857 -125.11 -20.05 -100.71
CA VAL A 857 -126.27 -20.48 -101.45
C VAL A 857 -125.83 -21.61 -102.39
N PRO A 858 -126.54 -22.75 -102.43
CA PRO A 858 -126.20 -23.88 -103.30
C PRO A 858 -126.04 -23.47 -104.78
N GLN A 859 -125.34 -24.30 -105.57
CA GLN A 859 -125.09 -24.08 -107.00
C GLN A 859 -126.40 -23.92 -107.79
N ILE A 860 -126.83 -22.67 -107.93
CA ILE A 860 -127.97 -22.26 -108.76
C ILE A 860 -127.52 -21.82 -110.15
N ALA A 861 -128.39 -21.95 -111.14
CA ALA A 861 -128.11 -21.47 -112.50
C ALA A 861 -127.94 -19.93 -112.51
N PRO A 862 -127.26 -19.38 -113.53
CA PRO A 862 -127.26 -17.93 -113.77
C PRO A 862 -128.69 -17.40 -113.93
N ASP A 863 -129.13 -16.57 -112.99
CA ASP A 863 -130.46 -15.93 -112.97
C ASP A 863 -130.50 -14.78 -111.93
N THR A 864 -131.62 -14.07 -111.87
CA THR A 864 -131.94 -13.08 -110.84
C THR A 864 -132.60 -13.75 -109.62
N TYR A 865 -132.01 -13.51 -108.45
CA TYR A 865 -132.53 -13.89 -107.14
C TYR A 865 -132.84 -12.64 -106.32
N TYR A 866 -133.52 -12.81 -105.18
CA TYR A 866 -133.75 -11.74 -104.23
C TYR A 866 -133.30 -12.17 -102.83
N CYS A 867 -132.59 -11.28 -102.15
CA CYS A 867 -132.16 -11.44 -100.77
C CYS A 867 -133.00 -10.55 -99.87
N LYS A 868 -133.80 -11.18 -99.02
CA LYS A 868 -134.61 -10.50 -98.01
C LYS A 868 -133.90 -10.60 -96.67
N VAL A 869 -133.47 -9.45 -96.12
CA VAL A 869 -132.88 -9.32 -94.79
C VAL A 869 -133.90 -8.65 -93.87
N ILE A 870 -134.38 -9.36 -92.88
CA ILE A 870 -135.40 -8.92 -91.92
C ILE A 870 -134.70 -8.62 -90.60
N THR A 871 -134.78 -7.39 -90.14
CA THR A 871 -134.46 -6.99 -88.77
C THR A 871 -135.75 -6.57 -88.05
N LEU A 872 -135.73 -6.39 -86.72
CA LEU A 872 -136.87 -5.82 -85.99
C LEU A 872 -137.30 -4.45 -86.52
N GLU A 873 -136.33 -3.62 -86.90
CA GLU A 873 -136.54 -2.22 -87.22
C GLU A 873 -136.87 -2.01 -88.70
N LYS A 874 -136.32 -2.87 -89.58
CA LYS A 874 -136.43 -2.70 -91.02
C LYS A 874 -136.26 -4.04 -91.75
N THR A 875 -137.08 -4.24 -92.78
CA THR A 875 -136.85 -5.29 -93.77
C THR A 875 -136.20 -4.66 -95.01
N PHE A 876 -135.11 -5.24 -95.45
CA PHE A 876 -134.47 -4.96 -96.72
C PHE A 876 -134.79 -6.09 -97.68
N ILE A 877 -135.11 -5.76 -98.92
CA ILE A 877 -135.20 -6.73 -100.02
C ILE A 877 -134.36 -6.15 -101.13
N GLU A 878 -133.25 -6.80 -101.44
CA GLU A 878 -132.34 -6.37 -102.48
C GLU A 878 -132.24 -7.45 -103.55
N LYS A 879 -132.24 -7.01 -104.81
CA LYS A 879 -132.02 -7.89 -105.96
C LYS A 879 -130.59 -8.39 -105.93
N VAL A 880 -130.37 -9.67 -106.13
CA VAL A 880 -129.03 -10.26 -106.28
C VAL A 880 -128.93 -11.01 -107.60
N VAL A 881 -127.90 -10.72 -108.37
CA VAL A 881 -127.68 -11.29 -109.70
C VAL A 881 -126.56 -12.32 -109.63
N LYS A 882 -126.79 -13.55 -110.08
CA LYS A 882 -125.73 -14.52 -110.35
C LYS A 882 -125.35 -14.43 -111.84
N GLN A 883 -124.08 -14.16 -112.12
CA GLN A 883 -123.53 -14.17 -113.49
C GLN A 883 -123.30 -15.59 -114.00
#